data_AF-A0A1U7QDT7-F1
#
_entry.id   AF-A0A1U7QDT7-F1
#
_cell.length_a   1.000
_cell.length_b   1.000
_cell.length_c   1.000
_cell.angle_alpha   90.00
_cell.angle_beta   90.00
_cell.angle_gamma   90.00
#
_symmetry.space_group_name_H-M   'P 1'
#
loop_
_entity.id
_entity.type
_entity.pdbx_description
1 polymer ?
#
loop_
_entity_poly.entity_id
_entity_poly.type
_entity_poly.pdbx_seq_one_letter_code
_entity_poly.pdbx_strand_id
1 'polypeptide(L)'
;MEAAVLAVALGFLLLARGSVGNEARETEAVQELVVRLLGSGPAADFLVSVERELAAESGLDTYSLSGGGGVPVRVRGSTGVAAAAGLYRYLRDFCGCQVAWSGSQLHLPRPLPALHEELTEATPNRYRYYQNVCTHSYSFVWWDWARWEQEIDWMALNGINLALAWSGQEAIWQRVYLALGLIQSEIDEYFTGPAFLAWERLGNLHTWGGPLPHSWHLKQLYLQHRIVDRMRSFGMIPVLPAFAGHVPKAIIRVFPQVNVTQLDSWGHFNCSYSCSFLLAPGDPVFPVIGSLFLRELTKEFGTDHIYGADTFNEMQPPSSEPSYLTAATAAVYEAMVAVDPDAVWLLQGWLFQHQPQFWGPAQVKAVLEAVPRGRLLVLDLFAESRPVYIYTASFHGQPFIWCMLHNFGGNHGLFGTLEAVNQGPRAARLFPNSTMVGTGIVPEGIGQNEVVYALMAELGWRKDPVPDLAAWVSSFASRRYGISQPEAEAAWRLLLRSVYNCSGEMCSGHNRSPLVKRPSLQISTTIWYNRSDVFEAWRLLLTAAPNLTVSAAFRYDLLDVTRQAVQELVSLCYEEARTAFLKKELDLLLRAGGLLAYKLLPALDELLASDSRFLLGTWLDQARAVAVSEAEAQFYEQNSRYQLTLWGPGGNILDYANKQLAGLVSNYYQPRWGLFMETLTHSLARGIPFEQHEFEKNVFPLEQAFVINKKRYPSQPQGDTVDLAKKIFLKYRPQAGSW
;
A
#
# COMPACT_ATOMS: atom_id res chain seq x y z
N MET A 1 -26.58 34.23 -38.30
CA MET A 1 -26.11 34.63 -36.96
C MET A 1 -26.98 34.05 -35.85
N GLU A 2 -28.31 34.04 -35.97
CA GLU A 2 -29.19 33.51 -34.90
C GLU A 2 -29.05 32.01 -34.62
N ALA A 3 -28.82 31.17 -35.64
CA ALA A 3 -28.61 29.72 -35.43
C ALA A 3 -27.30 29.37 -34.70
N ALA A 4 -26.26 30.18 -34.86
CA ALA A 4 -24.98 30.00 -34.16
C ALA A 4 -25.07 30.43 -32.69
N VAL A 5 -25.84 31.49 -32.40
CA VAL A 5 -26.11 31.95 -31.03
C VAL A 5 -27.00 30.95 -30.28
N LEU A 6 -27.98 30.33 -30.95
CA LEU A 6 -28.83 29.29 -30.34
C LEU A 6 -28.04 28.00 -30.04
N ALA A 7 -27.13 27.57 -30.93
CA ALA A 7 -26.29 26.40 -30.72
C ALA A 7 -25.26 26.60 -29.59
N VAL A 8 -24.69 27.80 -29.48
CA VAL A 8 -23.81 28.18 -28.36
C VAL A 8 -24.61 28.24 -27.05
N ALA A 9 -25.80 28.83 -27.04
CA ALA A 9 -26.67 28.88 -25.86
C ALA A 9 -27.16 27.49 -25.40
N LEU A 10 -27.51 26.58 -26.33
CA LEU A 10 -27.83 25.19 -26.01
C LEU A 10 -26.62 24.41 -25.50
N GLY A 11 -25.42 24.67 -26.04
CA GLY A 11 -24.16 24.09 -25.55
C GLY A 11 -23.84 24.52 -24.11
N PHE A 12 -24.03 25.80 -23.79
CA PHE A 12 -23.88 26.32 -22.42
C PHE A 12 -24.95 25.76 -21.46
N LEU A 13 -26.20 25.59 -21.91
CA LEU A 13 -27.28 25.01 -21.10
C LEU A 13 -27.08 23.50 -20.83
N LEU A 14 -26.49 22.75 -21.77
CA LEU A 14 -26.17 21.33 -21.59
C LEU A 14 -24.94 21.13 -20.68
N LEU A 15 -23.91 21.96 -20.80
CA LEU A 15 -22.74 21.96 -19.90
C LEU A 15 -23.12 22.40 -18.48
N ALA A 16 -23.97 23.42 -18.32
CA ALA A 16 -24.46 23.86 -17.01
C ALA A 16 -25.41 22.82 -16.37
N ARG A 17 -26.22 22.09 -17.15
CA ARG A 17 -27.02 20.97 -16.63
C ARG A 17 -26.17 19.77 -16.22
N GLY A 18 -25.09 19.50 -16.96
CA GLY A 18 -24.10 18.47 -16.60
C GLY A 18 -23.32 18.80 -15.32
N SER A 19 -22.94 20.07 -15.12
CA SER A 19 -22.24 20.50 -13.91
C SER A 19 -23.14 20.46 -12.66
N VAL A 20 -24.37 20.96 -12.75
CA VAL A 20 -25.34 20.95 -11.63
C VAL A 20 -25.76 19.52 -11.25
N GLY A 21 -25.90 18.62 -12.24
CA GLY A 21 -26.18 17.20 -11.99
C GLY A 21 -25.05 16.48 -11.25
N ASN A 22 -23.79 16.86 -11.51
CA ASN A 22 -22.62 16.29 -10.84
C ASN A 22 -22.46 16.85 -9.41
N GLU A 23 -22.71 18.15 -9.17
CA GLU A 23 -22.68 18.76 -7.83
C GLU A 23 -23.70 18.12 -6.87
N ALA A 24 -24.92 17.88 -7.34
CA ALA A 24 -25.96 17.24 -6.55
C ALA A 24 -25.58 15.80 -6.16
N ARG A 25 -25.05 15.02 -7.11
CA ARG A 25 -24.60 13.64 -6.87
C ARG A 25 -23.44 13.58 -5.88
N GLU A 26 -22.47 14.47 -6.01
CA GLU A 26 -21.35 14.57 -5.06
C GLU A 26 -21.80 15.00 -3.67
N THR A 27 -22.78 15.91 -3.59
CA THR A 27 -23.39 16.30 -2.31
C THR A 27 -24.05 15.10 -1.62
N GLU A 28 -24.86 14.33 -2.35
CA GLU A 28 -25.53 13.13 -1.83
C GLU A 28 -24.52 12.08 -1.35
N ALA A 29 -23.46 11.82 -2.13
CA ALA A 29 -22.41 10.87 -1.76
C ALA A 29 -21.73 11.23 -0.42
N VAL A 30 -21.47 12.51 -0.18
CA VAL A 30 -20.88 12.98 1.09
C VAL A 30 -21.89 12.94 2.24
N GLN A 31 -23.17 13.23 1.98
CA GLN A 31 -24.22 13.06 3.00
C GLN A 31 -24.34 11.60 3.45
N GLU A 32 -24.32 10.65 2.51
CA GLU A 32 -24.30 9.23 2.85
C GLU A 32 -23.03 8.81 3.61
N LEU A 33 -21.87 9.37 3.25
CA LEU A 33 -20.63 9.18 4.00
C LEU A 33 -20.79 9.64 5.46
N VAL A 34 -21.39 10.80 5.70
CA VAL A 34 -21.62 11.30 7.08
C VAL A 34 -22.51 10.32 7.85
N VAL A 35 -23.55 9.78 7.21
CA VAL A 35 -24.44 8.78 7.82
C VAL A 35 -23.70 7.48 8.13
N ARG A 36 -22.87 6.97 7.21
CA ARG A 36 -22.06 5.77 7.46
C ARG A 36 -21.05 5.98 8.58
N LEU A 37 -20.44 7.16 8.65
CA LEU A 37 -19.40 7.49 9.62
C LEU A 37 -19.95 7.75 11.02
N LEU A 38 -21.02 8.54 11.15
CA LEU A 38 -21.49 9.08 12.44
C LEU A 38 -22.87 8.54 12.86
N GLY A 39 -23.57 7.85 11.96
CA GLY A 39 -24.97 7.45 12.12
C GLY A 39 -25.96 8.55 11.74
N SER A 40 -27.20 8.15 11.44
CA SER A 40 -28.24 9.06 10.91
C SER A 40 -28.64 10.19 11.86
N GLY A 41 -28.56 9.96 13.18
CA GLY A 41 -28.87 10.98 14.18
C GLY A 41 -27.87 12.14 14.15
N PRO A 42 -26.58 11.91 14.46
CA PRO A 42 -25.56 12.96 14.41
C PRO A 42 -25.33 13.56 13.02
N ALA A 43 -25.58 12.80 11.94
CA ALA A 43 -25.45 13.32 10.58
C ALA A 43 -26.38 14.51 10.30
N ALA A 44 -27.53 14.62 10.98
CA ALA A 44 -28.46 15.74 10.83
C ALA A 44 -27.89 17.08 11.32
N ASP A 45 -26.82 17.05 12.14
CA ASP A 45 -26.12 18.25 12.60
C ASP A 45 -25.12 18.79 11.56
N PHE A 46 -25.02 18.17 10.39
CA PHE A 46 -24.14 18.59 9.29
C PHE A 46 -24.96 18.95 8.04
N LEU A 47 -24.71 20.14 7.51
CA LEU A 47 -25.27 20.62 6.24
C LEU A 47 -24.16 20.62 5.18
N VAL A 48 -24.23 19.64 4.29
CA VAL A 48 -23.23 19.44 3.22
C VAL A 48 -23.74 20.00 1.90
N SER A 49 -22.90 20.74 1.19
CA SER A 49 -23.11 21.13 -0.22
C SER A 49 -21.82 21.09 -1.03
N VAL A 50 -21.95 20.79 -2.33
CA VAL A 50 -20.87 20.87 -3.30
C VAL A 50 -21.18 21.99 -4.30
N GLU A 51 -20.23 22.90 -4.48
CA GLU A 51 -20.38 24.14 -5.25
C GLU A 51 -19.08 24.43 -5.99
N ARG A 52 -19.03 24.23 -7.31
CA ARG A 52 -17.80 24.37 -8.11
C ARG A 52 -17.17 25.76 -7.99
N GLU A 53 -18.00 26.79 -7.86
CA GLU A 53 -17.59 28.20 -7.72
C GLU A 53 -16.83 28.49 -6.42
N LEU A 54 -16.82 27.57 -5.44
CA LEU A 54 -16.04 27.73 -4.21
C LEU A 54 -14.52 27.73 -4.48
N ALA A 55 -14.06 27.08 -5.55
CA ALA A 55 -12.66 27.10 -5.95
C ALA A 55 -12.33 28.39 -6.70
N ALA A 56 -11.45 29.22 -6.12
CA ALA A 56 -10.97 30.45 -6.77
C ALA A 56 -10.13 30.17 -8.03
N GLU A 57 -9.46 29.02 -8.07
CA GLU A 57 -8.66 28.54 -9.20
C GLU A 57 -9.16 27.17 -9.67
N SER A 58 -9.40 27.03 -10.97
CA SER A 58 -9.89 25.77 -11.54
C SER A 58 -8.90 24.63 -11.29
N GLY A 59 -9.38 23.55 -10.66
CA GLY A 59 -8.59 22.35 -10.38
C GLY A 59 -7.81 22.39 -9.06
N LEU A 60 -7.94 23.44 -8.25
CA LEU A 60 -7.47 23.47 -6.87
C LEU A 60 -8.65 23.34 -5.91
N ASP A 61 -8.83 22.13 -5.40
CA ASP A 61 -9.95 21.80 -4.52
C ASP A 61 -9.96 22.66 -3.26
N THR A 62 -11.15 23.15 -2.92
CA THR A 62 -11.39 24.08 -1.81
C THR A 62 -12.55 23.61 -0.97
N TYR A 63 -12.44 23.70 0.36
CA TYR A 63 -13.57 23.51 1.28
C TYR A 63 -13.79 24.74 2.15
N SER A 64 -15.01 24.92 2.65
CA SER A 64 -15.31 25.88 3.71
C SER A 64 -16.13 25.28 4.86
N LEU A 65 -15.87 25.76 6.08
CA LEU A 65 -16.48 25.32 7.32
C LEU A 65 -17.05 26.51 8.08
N SER A 66 -18.30 26.42 8.52
CA SER A 66 -18.93 27.43 9.40
C SER A 66 -20.05 26.81 10.28
N GLY A 67 -20.56 27.56 11.26
CA GLY A 67 -21.63 27.08 12.14
C GLY A 67 -21.12 26.36 13.39
N GLY A 68 -21.89 25.39 13.91
CA GLY A 68 -21.63 24.77 15.21
C GLY A 68 -22.10 25.63 16.40
N GLY A 69 -21.94 25.14 17.63
CA GLY A 69 -22.36 25.85 18.83
C GLY A 69 -23.87 25.93 19.06
N GLY A 70 -24.64 24.97 18.51
CA GLY A 70 -26.10 24.93 18.59
C GLY A 70 -26.83 25.17 17.27
N VAL A 71 -26.10 25.49 16.20
CA VAL A 71 -26.58 25.41 14.82
C VAL A 71 -25.82 24.32 14.06
N PRO A 72 -26.39 23.75 12.98
CA PRO A 72 -25.69 22.76 12.16
C PRO A 72 -24.35 23.27 11.63
N VAL A 73 -23.38 22.37 11.52
CA VAL A 73 -22.07 22.63 10.90
C VAL A 73 -22.26 22.60 9.39
N ARG A 74 -21.97 23.72 8.72
CA ARG A 74 -22.00 23.82 7.27
C ARG A 74 -20.64 23.41 6.70
N VAL A 75 -20.64 22.40 5.84
CA VAL A 75 -19.47 21.88 5.14
C VAL A 75 -19.69 22.05 3.64
N ARG A 76 -18.94 22.97 3.03
CA ARG A 76 -19.00 23.25 1.59
C ARG A 76 -17.73 22.74 0.93
N GLY A 77 -17.83 22.18 -0.26
CA GLY A 77 -16.66 21.77 -1.04
C GLY A 77 -16.80 22.16 -2.51
N SER A 78 -15.69 22.45 -3.18
CA SER A 78 -15.68 22.58 -4.63
C SER A 78 -15.94 21.24 -5.32
N THR A 79 -15.64 20.14 -4.64
CA THR A 79 -15.89 18.74 -5.04
C THR A 79 -16.38 17.92 -3.85
N GLY A 80 -16.95 16.75 -4.11
CA GLY A 80 -17.33 15.80 -3.06
C GLY A 80 -16.15 15.42 -2.16
N VAL A 81 -14.99 15.12 -2.75
CA VAL A 81 -13.75 14.87 -1.98
C VAL A 81 -13.28 16.09 -1.18
N ALA A 82 -13.47 17.32 -1.67
CA ALA A 82 -13.16 18.52 -0.90
C ALA A 82 -14.09 18.67 0.30
N ALA A 83 -15.40 18.45 0.12
CA ALA A 83 -16.37 18.48 1.21
C ALA A 83 -16.08 17.39 2.26
N ALA A 84 -15.74 16.17 1.83
CA ALA A 84 -15.34 15.08 2.74
C ALA A 84 -14.06 15.41 3.53
N ALA A 85 -13.06 16.02 2.88
CA ALA A 85 -11.86 16.48 3.58
C ALA A 85 -12.14 17.64 4.56
N GLY A 86 -13.04 18.56 4.21
CA GLY A 86 -13.53 19.60 5.12
C GLY A 86 -14.26 19.01 6.33
N LEU A 87 -15.12 18.02 6.11
CA LEU A 87 -15.75 17.26 7.20
C LEU A 87 -14.69 16.63 8.10
N TYR A 88 -13.69 15.95 7.53
CA TYR A 88 -12.64 15.32 8.33
C TYR A 88 -11.79 16.35 9.10
N ARG A 89 -11.50 17.50 8.48
CA ARG A 89 -10.84 18.63 9.14
C ARG A 89 -11.63 19.07 10.37
N TYR A 90 -12.94 19.25 10.24
CA TYR A 90 -13.80 19.63 11.36
C TYR A 90 -13.76 18.58 12.48
N LEU A 91 -13.98 17.32 12.12
CA LEU A 91 -13.97 16.21 13.07
C LEU A 91 -12.63 16.10 13.81
N ARG A 92 -11.51 16.22 13.09
CA ARG A 92 -10.17 16.10 13.66
C ARG A 92 -9.83 17.26 14.58
N ASP A 93 -9.94 18.50 14.10
CA ASP A 93 -9.36 19.65 14.80
C ASP A 93 -10.30 20.27 15.83
N PHE A 94 -11.61 20.13 15.64
CA PHE A 94 -12.61 20.70 16.54
C PHE A 94 -13.22 19.65 17.46
N CYS A 95 -13.54 18.46 16.92
CA CYS A 95 -14.16 17.39 17.73
C CYS A 95 -13.16 16.43 18.38
N GLY A 96 -11.88 16.50 18.01
CA GLY A 96 -10.86 15.59 18.53
C GLY A 96 -10.99 14.14 18.02
N CYS A 97 -11.66 13.94 16.89
CA CYS A 97 -11.87 12.63 16.28
C CYS A 97 -10.67 12.16 15.45
N GLN A 98 -10.65 10.87 15.12
CA GLN A 98 -9.69 10.27 14.21
C GLN A 98 -10.28 9.08 13.46
N VAL A 99 -9.92 8.93 12.19
CA VAL A 99 -10.29 7.79 11.34
C VAL A 99 -9.01 7.14 10.81
N ALA A 100 -8.88 5.83 10.99
CA ALA A 100 -7.76 5.03 10.49
C ALA A 100 -8.21 3.58 10.18
N TRP A 101 -7.36 2.79 9.52
CA TRP A 101 -7.70 1.42 9.12
C TRP A 101 -7.97 0.49 10.31
N SER A 102 -7.22 0.64 11.40
CA SER A 102 -7.32 -0.17 12.61
C SER A 102 -8.55 0.15 13.45
N GLY A 103 -9.20 1.30 13.21
CA GLY A 103 -10.37 1.77 13.94
C GLY A 103 -10.48 3.29 13.94
N SER A 104 -11.60 3.77 14.49
CA SER A 104 -11.91 5.20 14.56
C SER A 104 -12.31 5.61 15.98
N GLN A 105 -12.00 6.85 16.34
CA GLN A 105 -12.45 7.53 17.54
C GLN A 105 -13.38 8.66 17.09
N LEU A 106 -14.69 8.48 17.22
CA LEU A 106 -15.73 9.35 16.65
C LEU A 106 -16.68 9.91 17.71
N HIS A 107 -16.20 10.06 18.95
CA HIS A 107 -16.97 10.73 20.00
C HIS A 107 -17.10 12.22 19.67
N LEU A 108 -18.34 12.68 19.51
CA LEU A 108 -18.65 14.07 19.19
C LEU A 108 -19.00 14.86 20.45
N PRO A 109 -18.41 16.05 20.66
CA PRO A 109 -18.84 16.96 21.71
C PRO A 109 -20.30 17.39 21.54
N ARG A 110 -21.00 17.64 22.66
CA ARG A 110 -22.36 18.18 22.65
C ARG A 110 -22.45 19.42 23.56
N PRO A 111 -22.77 20.60 23.02
CA PRO A 111 -23.00 20.90 21.60
C PRO A 111 -21.72 20.71 20.75
N LEU A 112 -21.91 20.53 19.43
CA LEU A 112 -20.78 20.54 18.49
C LEU A 112 -20.01 21.87 18.59
N PRO A 113 -18.67 21.86 18.51
CA PRO A 113 -17.86 23.07 18.65
C PRO A 113 -18.19 24.14 17.60
N ALA A 114 -18.29 25.40 18.02
CA ALA A 114 -18.58 26.52 17.13
C ALA A 114 -17.34 26.96 16.34
N LEU A 115 -17.53 27.29 15.07
CA LEU A 115 -16.58 28.06 14.27
C LEU A 115 -16.93 29.55 14.40
N HIS A 116 -16.00 30.34 14.93
CA HIS A 116 -16.22 31.78 15.12
C HIS A 116 -16.25 32.58 13.80
N GLU A 117 -15.56 32.09 12.78
CA GLU A 117 -15.51 32.65 11.43
C GLU A 117 -15.59 31.52 10.40
N GLU A 118 -15.97 31.84 9.15
CA GLU A 118 -15.91 30.86 8.07
C GLU A 118 -14.45 30.52 7.75
N LEU A 119 -14.09 29.26 7.91
CA LEU A 119 -12.76 28.74 7.58
C LEU A 119 -12.79 28.17 6.17
N THR A 120 -12.09 28.82 5.24
CA THR A 120 -11.96 28.34 3.85
C THR A 120 -10.51 27.95 3.57
N GLU A 121 -10.29 26.75 3.06
CA GLU A 121 -8.96 26.26 2.71
C GLU A 121 -8.94 25.59 1.33
N ALA A 122 -7.93 25.95 0.54
CA ALA A 122 -7.65 25.38 -0.77
C ALA A 122 -6.31 24.64 -0.75
N THR A 123 -6.26 23.46 -1.38
CA THR A 123 -5.02 22.70 -1.53
C THR A 123 -4.13 23.31 -2.63
N PRO A 124 -2.79 23.30 -2.48
CA PRO A 124 -1.87 23.61 -3.58
C PRO A 124 -1.68 22.42 -4.56
N ASN A 125 -2.35 21.29 -4.33
CA ASN A 125 -2.17 20.05 -5.08
C ASN A 125 -3.39 19.80 -5.97
N ARG A 126 -3.18 19.70 -7.28
CA ARG A 126 -4.23 19.27 -8.23
C ARG A 126 -4.63 17.82 -7.96
N TYR A 127 -3.64 16.97 -7.65
CA TYR A 127 -3.87 15.56 -7.35
C TYR A 127 -3.39 15.19 -5.94
N ARG A 128 -4.21 14.41 -5.24
CA ARG A 128 -3.81 13.59 -4.10
C ARG A 128 -4.01 12.14 -4.49
N TYR A 129 -2.90 11.48 -4.76
CA TYR A 129 -2.87 10.14 -5.33
C TYR A 129 -2.82 9.05 -4.24
N TYR A 130 -3.48 7.93 -4.47
CA TYR A 130 -3.38 6.76 -3.60
C TYR A 130 -3.25 5.45 -4.38
N GLN A 131 -2.51 4.53 -3.75
CA GLN A 131 -2.31 3.11 -4.08
C GLN A 131 -1.06 2.83 -4.92
N ASN A 132 -0.45 1.68 -4.64
CA ASN A 132 0.57 1.05 -5.46
C ASN A 132 -0.09 -0.13 -6.20
N VAL A 133 0.43 -0.49 -7.37
CA VAL A 133 0.02 -1.72 -8.05
C VAL A 133 0.17 -2.96 -7.14
N CYS A 134 1.20 -2.97 -6.30
CA CYS A 134 1.44 -4.02 -5.30
C CYS A 134 0.35 -4.11 -4.22
N THR A 135 -0.31 -2.99 -3.86
CA THR A 135 -1.33 -2.97 -2.79
C THR A 135 -2.52 -3.86 -3.13
N HIS A 136 -2.85 -3.98 -4.42
CA HIS A 136 -3.90 -4.86 -4.90
C HIS A 136 -3.66 -6.34 -4.57
N SER A 137 -2.39 -6.76 -4.50
CA SER A 137 -2.02 -8.14 -4.15
C SER A 137 -1.75 -8.31 -2.65
N TYR A 138 -0.98 -7.40 -2.03
CA TYR A 138 -0.57 -7.55 -0.63
C TYR A 138 -1.62 -7.12 0.39
N SER A 139 -2.69 -6.45 -0.02
CA SER A 139 -3.73 -5.97 0.91
C SER A 139 -5.15 -6.17 0.39
N PHE A 140 -5.42 -5.88 -0.88
CA PHE A 140 -6.81 -5.83 -1.37
C PHE A 140 -7.34 -7.14 -1.96
N VAL A 141 -6.47 -8.13 -2.18
CA VAL A 141 -6.79 -9.35 -2.97
C VAL A 141 -8.03 -10.10 -2.49
N TRP A 142 -8.31 -10.07 -1.19
CA TRP A 142 -9.46 -10.77 -0.59
C TRP A 142 -10.58 -9.84 -0.13
N TRP A 143 -10.54 -8.57 -0.51
CA TRP A 143 -11.56 -7.62 -0.10
C TRP A 143 -12.87 -7.84 -0.85
N ASP A 144 -13.95 -7.77 -0.09
CA ASP A 144 -15.30 -7.64 -0.62
C ASP A 144 -15.66 -6.16 -0.80
N TRP A 145 -16.90 -5.91 -1.23
CA TRP A 145 -17.40 -4.55 -1.37
C TRP A 145 -17.41 -3.79 -0.04
N ALA A 146 -17.78 -4.44 1.07
CA ALA A 146 -17.92 -3.76 2.35
C ALA A 146 -16.59 -3.17 2.82
N ARG A 147 -15.48 -3.90 2.62
CA ARG A 147 -14.15 -3.36 2.93
C ARG A 147 -13.72 -2.27 1.95
N TRP A 148 -14.04 -2.39 0.66
CA TRP A 148 -13.76 -1.34 -0.33
C TRP A 148 -14.55 -0.05 -0.08
N GLU A 149 -15.80 -0.15 0.33
CA GLU A 149 -16.62 1.00 0.73
C GLU A 149 -15.96 1.80 1.86
N GLN A 150 -15.46 1.11 2.89
CA GLN A 150 -14.71 1.74 3.97
C GLN A 150 -13.40 2.39 3.48
N GLU A 151 -12.69 1.77 2.53
CA GLU A 151 -11.47 2.35 1.98
C GLU A 151 -11.76 3.62 1.18
N ILE A 152 -12.82 3.62 0.36
CA ILE A 152 -13.17 4.80 -0.45
C ILE A 152 -13.69 5.94 0.44
N ASP A 153 -14.41 5.61 1.53
CA ASP A 153 -14.78 6.60 2.55
C ASP A 153 -13.52 7.20 3.22
N TRP A 154 -12.54 6.38 3.59
CA TRP A 154 -11.24 6.84 4.10
C TRP A 154 -10.49 7.71 3.08
N MET A 155 -10.48 7.31 1.79
CA MET A 155 -9.89 8.08 0.71
C MET A 155 -10.54 9.47 0.59
N ALA A 156 -11.88 9.55 0.64
CA ALA A 156 -12.61 10.81 0.56
C ALA A 156 -12.31 11.72 1.76
N LEU A 157 -12.31 11.19 2.98
CA LEU A 157 -11.97 11.94 4.20
C LEU A 157 -10.54 12.49 4.17
N ASN A 158 -9.61 11.78 3.53
CA ASN A 158 -8.22 12.22 3.34
C ASN A 158 -8.02 13.06 2.06
N GLY A 159 -9.10 13.38 1.34
CA GLY A 159 -9.10 14.22 0.14
C GLY A 159 -8.40 13.60 -1.07
N ILE A 160 -8.29 12.27 -1.13
CA ILE A 160 -7.76 11.57 -2.30
C ILE A 160 -8.73 11.76 -3.48
N ASN A 161 -8.22 12.23 -4.61
CA ASN A 161 -9.01 12.48 -5.82
C ASN A 161 -8.50 11.74 -7.06
N LEU A 162 -7.39 11.02 -6.94
CA LEU A 162 -6.83 10.18 -8.00
C LEU A 162 -6.38 8.85 -7.37
N ALA A 163 -6.87 7.71 -7.85
CA ALA A 163 -6.44 6.42 -7.31
C ALA A 163 -6.62 5.30 -8.33
N LEU A 164 -5.90 4.20 -8.15
CA LEU A 164 -6.03 3.03 -9.01
C LEU A 164 -7.39 2.35 -8.82
N ALA A 165 -8.00 1.91 -9.93
CA ALA A 165 -9.17 1.05 -9.93
C ALA A 165 -8.86 -0.18 -10.81
N TRP A 166 -8.14 -1.14 -10.24
CA TRP A 166 -7.50 -2.24 -10.98
C TRP A 166 -8.22 -3.60 -10.89
N SER A 167 -9.38 -3.68 -10.23
CA SER A 167 -10.14 -4.93 -10.12
C SER A 167 -10.75 -5.34 -11.47
N GLY A 168 -10.81 -6.65 -11.72
CA GLY A 168 -11.54 -7.22 -12.86
C GLY A 168 -10.81 -7.18 -14.21
N GLN A 169 -9.61 -6.61 -14.30
CA GLN A 169 -8.90 -6.46 -15.57
C GLN A 169 -8.54 -7.79 -16.25
N GLU A 170 -8.33 -8.88 -15.51
CA GLU A 170 -8.12 -10.21 -16.11
C GLU A 170 -9.36 -10.72 -16.85
N ALA A 171 -10.57 -10.34 -16.39
CA ALA A 171 -11.81 -10.68 -17.09
C ALA A 171 -11.93 -9.93 -18.42
N ILE A 172 -11.41 -8.69 -18.49
CA ILE A 172 -11.34 -7.93 -19.74
C ILE A 172 -10.31 -8.55 -20.67
N TRP A 173 -9.12 -8.90 -20.15
CA TRP A 173 -8.10 -9.61 -20.92
C TRP A 173 -8.59 -10.97 -21.44
N GLN A 174 -9.36 -11.73 -20.66
CA GLN A 174 -10.00 -12.96 -21.12
C GLN A 174 -10.86 -12.72 -22.37
N ARG A 175 -11.71 -11.69 -22.37
CA ARG A 175 -12.54 -11.34 -23.54
C ARG A 175 -11.68 -10.98 -24.75
N VAL A 176 -10.64 -10.17 -24.54
CA VAL A 176 -9.69 -9.74 -25.58
C VAL A 176 -8.99 -10.96 -26.18
N TYR A 177 -8.42 -11.83 -25.37
CA TYR A 177 -7.68 -13.00 -25.84
C TYR A 177 -8.57 -14.01 -26.55
N LEU A 178 -9.79 -14.26 -26.07
CA LEU A 178 -10.78 -15.08 -26.78
C LEU A 178 -11.12 -14.47 -28.14
N ALA A 179 -11.32 -13.15 -28.22
CA ALA A 179 -11.60 -12.46 -29.48
C ALA A 179 -10.42 -12.51 -30.47
N LEU A 180 -9.18 -12.59 -29.97
CA LEU A 180 -7.97 -12.78 -30.77
C LEU A 180 -7.71 -14.24 -31.16
N GLY A 181 -8.50 -15.20 -30.64
CA GLY A 181 -8.42 -16.62 -31.00
C GLY A 181 -7.56 -17.50 -30.08
N LEU A 182 -7.23 -17.03 -28.87
CA LEU A 182 -6.73 -17.91 -27.81
C LEU A 182 -7.85 -18.82 -27.33
N ILE A 183 -7.50 -20.02 -26.87
CA ILE A 183 -8.45 -20.93 -26.24
C ILE A 183 -8.43 -20.75 -24.72
N GLN A 184 -9.53 -21.09 -24.04
CA GLN A 184 -9.66 -20.83 -22.60
C GLN A 184 -8.52 -21.44 -21.76
N SER A 185 -8.05 -22.64 -22.10
CA SER A 185 -6.94 -23.28 -21.37
C SER A 185 -5.62 -22.51 -21.48
N GLU A 186 -5.35 -21.82 -22.60
CA GLU A 186 -4.16 -20.97 -22.76
C GLU A 186 -4.26 -19.70 -21.91
N ILE A 187 -5.48 -19.19 -21.73
CA ILE A 187 -5.75 -18.01 -20.89
C ILE A 187 -5.64 -18.40 -19.41
N ASP A 188 -6.22 -19.53 -19.03
CA ASP A 188 -6.14 -20.08 -17.67
C ASP A 188 -4.69 -20.35 -17.25
N GLU A 189 -3.86 -20.85 -18.17
CA GLU A 189 -2.43 -21.08 -17.94
C GLU A 189 -1.61 -19.78 -17.88
N TYR A 190 -2.08 -18.70 -18.52
CA TYR A 190 -1.33 -17.44 -18.57
C TYR A 190 -1.42 -16.64 -17.26
N PHE A 191 -2.62 -16.50 -16.67
CA PHE A 191 -2.76 -15.68 -15.47
C PHE A 191 -2.11 -16.34 -14.25
N THR A 192 -1.56 -15.51 -13.36
CA THR A 192 -1.13 -15.95 -12.04
C THR A 192 -2.32 -16.19 -11.11
N GLY A 193 -2.05 -16.72 -9.92
CA GLY A 193 -3.03 -16.77 -8.85
C GLY A 193 -3.34 -15.38 -8.30
N PRO A 194 -4.48 -15.20 -7.60
CA PRO A 194 -4.94 -13.88 -7.18
C PRO A 194 -3.91 -13.06 -6.39
N ALA A 195 -3.11 -13.74 -5.56
CA ALA A 195 -2.13 -13.12 -4.68
C ALA A 195 -0.87 -12.61 -5.43
N PHE A 196 -0.76 -12.84 -6.74
CA PHE A 196 0.41 -12.48 -7.54
C PHE A 196 0.08 -11.62 -8.76
N LEU A 197 -1.17 -11.13 -8.87
CA LEU A 197 -1.64 -10.40 -10.05
C LEU A 197 -0.94 -9.05 -10.25
N ALA A 198 -0.42 -8.40 -9.19
CA ALA A 198 0.35 -7.18 -9.35
C ALA A 198 1.55 -7.37 -10.29
N TRP A 199 2.31 -8.45 -10.10
CA TRP A 199 3.50 -8.77 -10.90
C TRP A 199 3.16 -9.39 -12.25
N GLU A 200 1.98 -10.00 -12.39
CA GLU A 200 1.49 -10.45 -13.69
C GLU A 200 1.18 -9.27 -14.61
N ARG A 201 0.44 -8.29 -14.10
CA ARG A 201 0.02 -7.09 -14.85
C ARG A 201 1.21 -6.22 -15.28
N LEU A 202 2.28 -6.23 -14.49
CA LEU A 202 3.55 -5.58 -14.81
C LEU A 202 4.45 -6.39 -15.75
N GLY A 203 4.02 -7.59 -16.18
CA GLY A 203 4.79 -8.47 -17.07
C GLY A 203 5.94 -9.22 -16.40
N ASN A 204 6.12 -9.08 -15.08
CA ASN A 204 7.18 -9.77 -14.33
C ASN A 204 6.89 -11.26 -14.19
N LEU A 205 5.62 -11.64 -14.02
CA LEU A 205 5.18 -13.01 -13.87
C LEU A 205 4.10 -13.40 -14.88
N HIS A 206 3.93 -14.70 -15.05
CA HIS A 206 2.74 -15.33 -15.59
C HIS A 206 2.59 -16.70 -14.92
N THR A 207 1.41 -17.33 -15.01
CA THR A 207 1.13 -18.73 -14.63
C THR A 207 1.21 -19.08 -13.14
N TRP A 208 2.16 -18.52 -12.38
CA TRP A 208 2.45 -18.89 -11.00
C TRP A 208 1.22 -18.74 -10.08
N GLY A 209 0.88 -19.81 -9.37
CA GLY A 209 -0.21 -19.81 -8.40
C GLY A 209 -1.62 -19.81 -9.01
N GLY A 210 -1.77 -19.86 -10.33
CA GLY A 210 -3.04 -19.97 -11.05
C GLY A 210 -3.56 -21.42 -11.16
N PRO A 211 -4.62 -21.66 -11.95
CA PRO A 211 -5.37 -20.69 -12.75
C PRO A 211 -6.39 -19.89 -11.91
N LEU A 212 -6.87 -18.77 -12.46
CA LEU A 212 -8.00 -18.03 -11.87
C LEU A 212 -9.32 -18.77 -12.15
N PRO A 213 -10.12 -19.12 -11.13
CA PRO A 213 -11.42 -19.76 -11.36
C PRO A 213 -12.42 -18.75 -11.94
N HIS A 214 -13.44 -19.23 -12.65
CA HIS A 214 -14.47 -18.36 -13.24
C HIS A 214 -15.18 -17.46 -12.23
N SER A 215 -15.37 -17.93 -10.99
CA SER A 215 -15.92 -17.16 -9.87
C SER A 215 -15.13 -15.87 -9.58
N TRP A 216 -13.80 -15.90 -9.77
CA TRP A 216 -12.93 -14.73 -9.60
C TRP A 216 -13.34 -13.61 -10.54
N HIS A 217 -13.45 -13.90 -11.84
CA HIS A 217 -13.82 -12.90 -12.85
C HIS A 217 -15.17 -12.27 -12.55
N LEU A 218 -16.18 -13.06 -12.19
CA LEU A 218 -17.52 -12.55 -11.86
C LEU A 218 -17.50 -11.63 -10.62
N LYS A 219 -16.81 -12.05 -9.55
CA LYS A 219 -16.72 -11.26 -8.31
C LYS A 219 -15.92 -9.97 -8.52
N GLN A 220 -14.83 -10.02 -9.27
CA GLN A 220 -14.00 -8.84 -9.53
C GLN A 220 -14.66 -7.85 -10.49
N LEU A 221 -15.43 -8.31 -11.49
CA LEU A 221 -16.27 -7.43 -12.33
C LEU A 221 -17.32 -6.72 -11.48
N TYR A 222 -18.07 -7.47 -10.66
CA TYR A 222 -19.04 -6.89 -9.73
C TYR A 222 -18.40 -5.84 -8.81
N LEU A 223 -17.24 -6.16 -8.24
CA LEU A 223 -16.54 -5.28 -7.33
C LEU A 223 -16.07 -4.00 -8.03
N GLN A 224 -15.48 -4.12 -9.23
CA GLN A 224 -14.95 -2.99 -9.99
C GLN A 224 -16.06 -2.00 -10.36
N HIS A 225 -17.22 -2.46 -10.82
CA HIS A 225 -18.38 -1.59 -11.09
C HIS A 225 -18.73 -0.73 -9.88
N ARG A 226 -18.80 -1.33 -8.68
CA ARG A 226 -19.12 -0.59 -7.45
C ARG A 226 -18.01 0.37 -7.03
N ILE A 227 -16.74 -0.02 -7.21
CA ILE A 227 -15.58 0.83 -6.91
C ILE A 227 -15.63 2.09 -7.79
N VAL A 228 -15.71 1.93 -9.12
CA VAL A 228 -15.68 3.09 -10.04
C VAL A 228 -16.89 3.99 -9.84
N ASP A 229 -18.07 3.43 -9.61
CA ASP A 229 -19.29 4.21 -9.34
C ASP A 229 -19.14 5.03 -8.06
N ARG A 230 -18.65 4.43 -6.97
CA ARG A 230 -18.46 5.14 -5.69
C ARG A 230 -17.36 6.18 -5.79
N MET A 231 -16.24 5.89 -6.44
CA MET A 231 -15.17 6.86 -6.67
C MET A 231 -15.70 8.08 -7.45
N ARG A 232 -16.38 7.86 -8.57
CA ARG A 232 -16.99 8.93 -9.39
C ARG A 232 -18.10 9.67 -8.67
N SER A 233 -18.82 9.02 -7.74
CA SER A 233 -19.83 9.69 -6.92
C SER A 233 -19.23 10.76 -6.00
N PHE A 234 -17.98 10.60 -5.56
CA PHE A 234 -17.25 11.63 -4.80
C PHE A 234 -16.50 12.64 -5.68
N GLY A 235 -16.47 12.44 -6.99
CA GLY A 235 -15.63 13.21 -7.91
C GLY A 235 -14.17 12.77 -7.95
N MET A 236 -13.85 11.56 -7.47
CA MET A 236 -12.53 10.95 -7.67
C MET A 236 -12.36 10.49 -9.12
N ILE A 237 -11.11 10.48 -9.58
CA ILE A 237 -10.69 9.97 -10.89
C ILE A 237 -10.11 8.56 -10.70
N PRO A 238 -10.82 7.49 -11.10
CA PRO A 238 -10.26 6.15 -11.12
C PRO A 238 -9.28 6.00 -12.29
N VAL A 239 -8.06 5.60 -11.98
CA VAL A 239 -7.03 5.27 -12.98
C VAL A 239 -7.26 3.83 -13.42
N LEU A 240 -7.56 3.65 -14.70
CA LEU A 240 -7.82 2.35 -15.32
C LEU A 240 -6.53 1.78 -15.94
N PRO A 241 -6.37 0.45 -16.08
CA PRO A 241 -5.20 -0.12 -16.73
C PRO A 241 -5.20 0.11 -18.25
N ALA A 242 -4.02 0.00 -18.88
CA ALA A 242 -3.85 -0.05 -20.33
C ALA A 242 -2.79 -1.09 -20.73
N PHE A 243 -2.75 -1.43 -22.01
CA PHE A 243 -1.80 -2.39 -22.56
C PHE A 243 -0.37 -1.83 -22.60
N ALA A 244 0.58 -2.53 -21.97
CA ALA A 244 1.98 -2.13 -21.89
C ALA A 244 2.93 -2.92 -22.83
N GLY A 245 2.40 -3.85 -23.65
CA GLY A 245 3.19 -4.65 -24.61
C GLY A 245 3.39 -6.12 -24.24
N HIS A 246 3.12 -6.53 -22.99
CA HIS A 246 3.29 -7.92 -22.54
C HIS A 246 2.16 -8.81 -23.08
N VAL A 247 2.53 -9.97 -23.64
CA VAL A 247 1.56 -10.91 -24.24
C VAL A 247 1.85 -12.36 -23.83
N PRO A 248 0.82 -13.23 -23.77
CA PRO A 248 1.01 -14.66 -23.57
C PRO A 248 1.76 -15.29 -24.75
N LYS A 249 2.55 -16.33 -24.50
CA LYS A 249 3.21 -17.13 -25.54
C LYS A 249 2.24 -17.63 -26.63
N ALA A 250 1.00 -17.93 -26.25
CA ALA A 250 -0.06 -18.38 -27.15
C ALA A 250 -0.41 -17.36 -28.25
N ILE A 251 -0.08 -16.07 -28.11
CA ILE A 251 -0.24 -15.08 -29.19
C ILE A 251 0.57 -15.45 -30.43
N ILE A 252 1.73 -16.12 -30.29
CA ILE A 252 2.54 -16.57 -31.42
C ILE A 252 1.80 -17.67 -32.21
N ARG A 253 0.86 -18.42 -31.61
CA ARG A 253 0.06 -19.42 -32.32
C ARG A 253 -0.95 -18.76 -33.26
N VAL A 254 -1.63 -17.70 -32.81
CA VAL A 254 -2.63 -16.97 -33.60
C VAL A 254 -2.02 -15.94 -34.55
N PHE A 255 -0.90 -15.33 -34.16
CA PHE A 255 -0.13 -14.38 -34.96
C PHE A 255 1.32 -14.90 -35.14
N PRO A 256 1.56 -15.88 -36.03
CA PRO A 256 2.88 -16.54 -36.15
C PRO A 256 3.99 -15.65 -36.72
N GLN A 257 3.66 -14.48 -37.27
CA GLN A 257 4.62 -13.51 -37.79
C GLN A 257 4.92 -12.37 -36.80
N VAL A 258 4.34 -12.43 -35.60
CA VAL A 258 4.51 -11.40 -34.58
C VAL A 258 5.97 -11.33 -34.13
N ASN A 259 6.51 -10.11 -34.05
CA ASN A 259 7.83 -9.86 -33.54
C ASN A 259 7.77 -9.65 -32.03
N VAL A 260 8.28 -10.62 -31.28
CA VAL A 260 8.30 -10.60 -29.81
C VAL A 260 9.72 -10.82 -29.30
N THR A 261 10.06 -10.11 -28.23
CA THR A 261 11.28 -10.36 -27.47
C THR A 261 10.92 -11.10 -26.19
N GLN A 262 11.57 -12.22 -25.92
CA GLN A 262 11.46 -12.88 -24.62
C GLN A 262 12.37 -12.13 -23.64
N LEU A 263 11.80 -11.60 -22.55
CA LEU A 263 12.54 -10.90 -21.51
C LEU A 263 13.28 -11.88 -20.59
N ASP A 264 14.17 -11.35 -19.77
CA ASP A 264 14.93 -12.13 -18.79
C ASP A 264 14.06 -12.61 -17.61
N SER A 265 14.65 -13.50 -16.80
CA SER A 265 14.08 -13.93 -15.52
C SER A 265 13.97 -12.76 -14.55
N TRP A 266 12.81 -12.63 -13.91
CA TRP A 266 12.58 -11.72 -12.80
C TRP A 266 12.33 -12.51 -11.50
N GLY A 267 12.78 -11.96 -10.37
CA GLY A 267 12.56 -12.56 -9.04
C GLY A 267 13.08 -13.98 -8.89
N HIS A 268 14.11 -14.38 -9.65
CA HIS A 268 14.65 -15.74 -9.70
C HIS A 268 13.66 -16.81 -10.20
N PHE A 269 12.55 -16.44 -10.84
CA PHE A 269 11.64 -17.39 -11.46
C PHE A 269 12.19 -17.84 -12.81
N ASN A 270 12.10 -19.14 -13.11
CA ASN A 270 12.42 -19.64 -14.44
C ASN A 270 11.36 -19.19 -15.46
N CYS A 271 11.61 -19.44 -16.75
CA CYS A 271 10.72 -19.04 -17.83
C CYS A 271 9.40 -19.82 -17.91
N SER A 272 9.11 -20.72 -16.95
CA SER A 272 7.76 -21.26 -16.80
C SER A 272 6.81 -20.27 -16.13
N TYR A 273 7.34 -19.27 -15.43
CA TYR A 273 6.56 -18.33 -14.61
C TYR A 273 6.93 -16.85 -14.81
N SER A 274 7.90 -16.57 -15.67
CA SER A 274 8.53 -15.26 -15.91
C SER A 274 9.10 -15.29 -17.35
N CYS A 275 9.98 -14.36 -17.72
CA CYS A 275 10.52 -14.27 -19.08
C CYS A 275 9.39 -13.94 -20.07
N SER A 276 8.58 -12.94 -19.73
CA SER A 276 7.42 -12.54 -20.52
C SER A 276 7.81 -12.26 -21.96
N PHE A 277 6.89 -12.55 -22.88
CA PHE A 277 7.02 -12.09 -24.26
C PHE A 277 6.57 -10.63 -24.32
N LEU A 278 7.47 -9.75 -24.78
CA LEU A 278 7.22 -8.35 -25.03
C LEU A 278 7.06 -8.14 -26.54
N LEU A 279 5.91 -7.61 -26.95
CA LEU A 279 5.63 -7.27 -28.33
C LEU A 279 6.51 -6.12 -28.80
N ALA A 280 7.13 -6.26 -29.97
CA ALA A 280 7.97 -5.22 -30.52
C ALA A 280 7.14 -3.95 -30.81
N PRO A 281 7.65 -2.74 -30.52
CA PRO A 281 6.85 -1.51 -30.62
C PRO A 281 6.32 -1.22 -32.03
N GLY A 282 7.09 -1.59 -33.06
CA GLY A 282 6.72 -1.41 -34.47
C GLY A 282 5.89 -2.56 -35.06
N ASP A 283 5.50 -3.55 -34.26
CA ASP A 283 4.70 -4.66 -34.76
C ASP A 283 3.26 -4.20 -35.05
N PRO A 284 2.68 -4.51 -36.23
CA PRO A 284 1.31 -4.11 -36.57
C PRO A 284 0.23 -4.63 -35.61
N VAL A 285 0.51 -5.70 -34.85
CA VAL A 285 -0.41 -6.28 -33.87
C VAL A 285 -0.46 -5.46 -32.58
N PHE A 286 0.55 -4.64 -32.28
CA PHE A 286 0.61 -3.83 -31.05
C PHE A 286 -0.61 -2.90 -30.91
N PRO A 287 -0.91 -2.01 -31.87
CA PRO A 287 -2.08 -1.14 -31.78
C PRO A 287 -3.40 -1.93 -31.82
N VAL A 288 -3.43 -3.11 -32.45
CA VAL A 288 -4.64 -3.96 -32.50
C VAL A 288 -4.98 -4.47 -31.10
N ILE A 289 -4.02 -5.08 -30.40
CA ILE A 289 -4.22 -5.61 -29.04
C ILE A 289 -4.52 -4.46 -28.08
N GLY A 290 -3.69 -3.41 -28.08
CA GLY A 290 -3.85 -2.30 -27.15
C GLY A 290 -5.19 -1.58 -27.30
N SER A 291 -5.61 -1.32 -28.55
CA SER A 291 -6.91 -0.69 -28.80
C SER A 291 -8.08 -1.61 -28.48
N LEU A 292 -7.96 -2.93 -28.72
CA LEU A 292 -9.02 -3.88 -28.39
C LEU A 292 -9.22 -3.99 -26.88
N PHE A 293 -8.13 -4.08 -26.12
CA PHE A 293 -8.18 -4.06 -24.65
C PHE A 293 -8.86 -2.79 -24.13
N LEU A 294 -8.40 -1.63 -24.58
CA LEU A 294 -8.94 -0.36 -24.09
C LEU A 294 -10.41 -0.16 -24.48
N ARG A 295 -10.82 -0.61 -25.68
CA ARG A 295 -12.24 -0.60 -26.07
C ARG A 295 -13.10 -1.52 -25.21
N GLU A 296 -12.66 -2.75 -24.92
CA GLU A 296 -13.43 -3.66 -24.07
C GLU A 296 -13.49 -3.16 -22.61
N LEU A 297 -12.39 -2.58 -22.11
CA LEU A 297 -12.33 -1.98 -20.77
C LEU A 297 -13.29 -0.80 -20.65
N THR A 298 -13.23 0.15 -21.57
CA THR A 298 -14.06 1.36 -21.56
C THR A 298 -15.53 1.07 -21.88
N LYS A 299 -15.82 0.04 -22.67
CA LYS A 299 -17.17 -0.46 -22.88
C LYS A 299 -17.78 -1.04 -21.60
N GLU A 300 -16.98 -1.73 -20.78
CA GLU A 300 -17.45 -2.28 -19.52
C GLU A 300 -17.60 -1.18 -18.45
N PHE A 301 -16.57 -0.35 -18.25
CA PHE A 301 -16.48 0.52 -17.06
C PHE A 301 -16.57 2.02 -17.35
N GLY A 302 -16.71 2.45 -18.60
CA GLY A 302 -16.47 3.85 -18.98
C GLY A 302 -15.01 4.26 -18.79
N THR A 303 -14.72 5.56 -18.77
CA THR A 303 -13.39 6.09 -18.50
C THR A 303 -13.42 7.49 -17.91
N ASP A 304 -12.31 7.84 -17.24
CA ASP A 304 -12.01 9.18 -16.72
C ASP A 304 -10.65 9.68 -17.28
N HIS A 305 -10.27 9.13 -18.45
CA HIS A 305 -9.16 9.53 -19.31
C HIS A 305 -7.74 9.35 -18.74
N ILE A 306 -7.57 8.76 -17.56
CA ILE A 306 -6.24 8.47 -17.00
C ILE A 306 -5.99 6.96 -16.96
N TYR A 307 -4.90 6.53 -17.60
CA TYR A 307 -4.56 5.12 -17.74
C TYR A 307 -3.18 4.80 -17.18
N GLY A 308 -3.06 3.73 -16.38
CA GLY A 308 -1.80 3.20 -15.88
C GLY A 308 -1.24 2.08 -16.77
N ALA A 309 0.04 2.15 -17.12
CA ALA A 309 0.75 1.11 -17.87
C ALA A 309 2.26 1.21 -17.64
N ASP A 310 2.95 0.09 -17.43
CA ASP A 310 4.37 0.08 -17.11
C ASP A 310 5.06 -1.13 -17.77
N THR A 311 5.84 -0.90 -18.83
CA THR A 311 6.46 -1.98 -19.64
C THR A 311 7.74 -2.57 -19.02
N PHE A 312 8.47 -1.76 -18.25
CA PHE A 312 9.84 -2.08 -17.82
C PHE A 312 10.01 -1.97 -16.29
N ASN A 313 8.94 -2.20 -15.54
CA ASN A 313 9.03 -2.19 -14.08
C ASN A 313 9.89 -3.37 -13.60
N GLU A 314 11.07 -3.08 -13.05
CA GLU A 314 12.08 -4.05 -12.62
C GLU A 314 12.58 -5.01 -13.72
N MET A 315 12.32 -4.70 -14.99
CA MET A 315 12.76 -5.49 -16.14
C MET A 315 13.64 -4.62 -17.02
N GLN A 316 14.86 -5.07 -17.29
CA GLN A 316 15.77 -4.33 -18.15
C GLN A 316 15.26 -4.38 -19.61
N PRO A 317 15.09 -3.24 -20.29
CA PRO A 317 14.73 -3.25 -21.71
C PRO A 317 15.81 -3.95 -22.55
N PRO A 318 15.43 -4.60 -23.68
CA PRO A 318 16.37 -5.34 -24.52
C PRO A 318 17.37 -4.46 -25.28
N SER A 319 17.16 -3.14 -25.28
CA SER A 319 18.09 -2.17 -25.86
C SER A 319 18.10 -0.88 -25.06
N SER A 320 19.30 -0.33 -24.82
CA SER A 320 19.51 0.98 -24.20
C SER A 320 19.50 2.13 -25.21
N GLU A 321 19.27 1.85 -26.50
CA GLU A 321 19.22 2.86 -27.56
C GLU A 321 18.01 3.79 -27.34
N PRO A 322 18.22 5.12 -27.28
CA PRO A 322 17.13 6.08 -27.10
C PRO A 322 15.98 5.91 -28.12
N SER A 323 16.30 5.59 -29.38
CA SER A 323 15.30 5.38 -30.42
C SER A 323 14.37 4.20 -30.13
N TYR A 324 14.89 3.11 -29.56
CA TYR A 324 14.09 1.95 -29.15
C TYR A 324 13.17 2.32 -27.98
N LEU A 325 13.70 2.99 -26.95
CA LEU A 325 12.93 3.38 -25.77
C LEU A 325 11.82 4.39 -26.10
N THR A 326 12.10 5.34 -26.99
CA THR A 326 11.09 6.24 -27.53
C THR A 326 10.01 5.48 -28.30
N ALA A 327 10.38 4.55 -29.18
CA ALA A 327 9.40 3.76 -29.93
C ALA A 327 8.53 2.90 -29.01
N ALA A 328 9.12 2.22 -28.01
CA ALA A 328 8.39 1.41 -27.04
C ALA A 328 7.39 2.24 -26.24
N THR A 329 7.81 3.40 -25.77
CA THR A 329 6.95 4.33 -25.02
C THR A 329 5.84 4.89 -25.91
N ALA A 330 6.18 5.33 -27.13
CA ALA A 330 5.22 5.88 -28.08
C ALA A 330 4.14 4.86 -28.46
N ALA A 331 4.50 3.60 -28.70
CA ALA A 331 3.55 2.55 -29.08
C ALA A 331 2.45 2.32 -28.02
N VAL A 332 2.82 2.34 -26.73
CA VAL A 332 1.85 2.26 -25.61
C VAL A 332 0.91 3.45 -25.64
N TYR A 333 1.46 4.66 -25.71
CA TYR A 333 0.65 5.89 -25.69
C TYR A 333 -0.25 6.02 -26.93
N GLU A 334 0.26 5.70 -28.11
CA GLU A 334 -0.50 5.69 -29.37
C GLU A 334 -1.67 4.70 -29.32
N ALA A 335 -1.49 3.52 -28.70
CA ALA A 335 -2.57 2.58 -28.49
C ALA A 335 -3.66 3.13 -27.55
N MET A 336 -3.30 3.96 -26.58
CA MET A 336 -4.28 4.66 -25.72
C MET A 336 -5.07 5.70 -26.52
N VAL A 337 -4.37 6.63 -27.20
CA VAL A 337 -5.04 7.73 -27.93
C VAL A 337 -5.78 7.31 -29.19
N ALA A 338 -5.49 6.11 -29.71
CA ALA A 338 -6.26 5.50 -30.78
C ALA A 338 -7.71 5.19 -30.38
N VAL A 339 -8.00 5.07 -29.07
CA VAL A 339 -9.34 4.84 -28.53
C VAL A 339 -9.86 6.05 -27.77
N ASP A 340 -9.00 6.72 -26.99
CA ASP A 340 -9.35 7.87 -26.17
C ASP A 340 -8.38 9.05 -26.43
N PRO A 341 -8.75 10.01 -27.30
CA PRO A 341 -7.89 11.16 -27.63
C PRO A 341 -7.51 12.04 -26.42
N ASP A 342 -8.24 11.95 -25.31
CA ASP A 342 -8.00 12.72 -24.08
C ASP A 342 -7.12 11.96 -23.07
N ALA A 343 -6.64 10.76 -23.43
CA ALA A 343 -5.80 9.93 -22.58
C ALA A 343 -4.59 10.68 -22.00
N VAL A 344 -4.44 10.54 -20.68
CA VAL A 344 -3.23 10.85 -19.92
C VAL A 344 -2.68 9.53 -19.39
N TRP A 345 -1.43 9.26 -19.67
CA TRP A 345 -0.74 8.08 -19.18
C TRP A 345 -0.13 8.36 -17.81
N LEU A 346 -0.57 7.64 -16.79
CA LEU A 346 0.07 7.56 -15.48
C LEU A 346 1.21 6.53 -15.51
N LEU A 347 2.45 6.98 -15.34
CA LEU A 347 3.66 6.13 -15.39
C LEU A 347 4.31 6.03 -14.01
N GLN A 348 4.71 4.84 -13.58
CA GLN A 348 5.52 4.66 -12.37
C GLN A 348 6.99 5.02 -12.63
N GLY A 349 7.53 5.98 -11.89
CA GLY A 349 8.94 6.38 -11.96
C GLY A 349 9.92 5.40 -11.30
N TRP A 350 9.44 4.28 -10.74
CA TRP A 350 10.25 3.29 -10.01
C TRP A 350 11.42 2.76 -10.82
N LEU A 351 11.20 2.44 -12.10
CA LEU A 351 12.21 1.89 -12.99
C LEU A 351 13.48 2.76 -13.07
N PHE A 352 13.33 4.09 -13.06
CA PHE A 352 14.44 5.04 -13.10
C PHE A 352 15.32 5.02 -11.84
N GLN A 353 14.74 4.62 -10.70
CA GLN A 353 15.42 4.51 -9.43
C GLN A 353 15.94 3.09 -9.17
N HIS A 354 15.22 2.06 -9.61
CA HIS A 354 15.53 0.65 -9.38
C HIS A 354 16.73 0.17 -10.20
N GLN A 355 16.82 0.58 -11.48
CA GLN A 355 17.91 0.21 -12.39
C GLN A 355 18.68 1.46 -12.89
N PRO A 356 19.32 2.24 -12.01
CA PRO A 356 19.95 3.51 -12.39
C PRO A 356 21.17 3.31 -13.30
N GLN A 357 21.74 2.10 -13.35
CA GLN A 357 22.82 1.74 -14.27
C GLN A 357 22.36 1.67 -15.73
N PHE A 358 21.10 1.28 -15.96
CA PHE A 358 20.49 1.25 -17.29
C PHE A 358 19.86 2.61 -17.62
N TRP A 359 19.11 3.18 -16.68
CA TRP A 359 18.34 4.42 -16.85
C TRP A 359 19.20 5.67 -16.70
N GLY A 360 20.17 5.82 -17.60
CA GLY A 360 20.98 7.01 -17.74
C GLY A 360 20.19 8.21 -18.30
N PRO A 361 20.78 9.42 -18.31
CA PRO A 361 20.07 10.63 -18.71
C PRO A 361 19.44 10.56 -20.12
N ALA A 362 20.12 9.94 -21.09
CA ALA A 362 19.59 9.79 -22.45
C ALA A 362 18.40 8.82 -22.52
N GLN A 363 18.44 7.73 -21.75
CA GLN A 363 17.40 6.71 -21.69
C GLN A 363 16.14 7.25 -21.01
N VAL A 364 16.30 7.93 -19.88
CA VAL A 364 15.19 8.58 -19.16
C VAL A 364 14.53 9.63 -20.04
N LYS A 365 15.33 10.49 -20.69
CA LYS A 365 14.83 11.51 -21.61
C LYS A 365 14.06 10.89 -22.80
N ALA A 366 14.54 9.78 -23.35
CA ALA A 366 13.90 9.09 -24.47
C ALA A 366 12.47 8.61 -24.17
N VAL A 367 12.21 8.19 -22.93
CA VAL A 367 10.87 7.82 -22.46
C VAL A 367 10.03 9.08 -22.24
N LEU A 368 10.54 10.04 -21.46
CA LEU A 368 9.76 11.20 -21.03
C LEU A 368 9.37 12.14 -22.19
N GLU A 369 10.18 12.22 -23.25
CA GLU A 369 9.90 13.04 -24.44
C GLU A 369 9.13 12.30 -25.55
N ALA A 370 8.92 10.98 -25.42
CA ALA A 370 8.16 10.20 -26.40
C ALA A 370 6.65 10.52 -26.39
N VAL A 371 6.16 11.09 -25.29
CA VAL A 371 4.75 11.43 -25.08
C VAL A 371 4.63 12.96 -25.01
N PRO A 372 3.59 13.57 -25.61
CA PRO A 372 3.39 15.02 -25.52
C PRO A 372 3.42 15.54 -24.09
N ARG A 373 4.00 16.72 -23.88
CA ARG A 373 4.10 17.32 -22.54
C ARG A 373 2.70 17.49 -21.93
N GLY A 374 2.53 17.04 -20.69
CA GLY A 374 1.25 17.09 -19.98
C GLY A 374 0.35 15.89 -20.21
N ARG A 375 0.71 14.97 -21.12
CA ARG A 375 -0.01 13.71 -21.37
C ARG A 375 0.67 12.50 -20.73
N LEU A 376 1.84 12.69 -20.12
CA LEU A 376 2.49 11.70 -19.25
C LEU A 376 2.55 12.27 -17.83
N LEU A 377 1.82 11.66 -16.91
CA LEU A 377 1.82 12.00 -15.49
C LEU A 377 2.69 10.99 -14.74
N VAL A 378 3.84 11.42 -14.23
CA VAL A 378 4.81 10.51 -13.62
C VAL A 378 4.58 10.44 -12.10
N LEU A 379 4.50 9.23 -11.55
CA LEU A 379 4.58 9.01 -10.11
C LEU A 379 6.06 8.93 -9.72
N ASP A 380 6.58 9.94 -9.01
CA ASP A 380 7.89 9.84 -8.37
C ASP A 380 7.75 8.96 -7.13
N LEU A 381 7.83 7.65 -7.35
CA LEU A 381 7.16 6.65 -6.52
C LEU A 381 7.75 6.56 -5.10
N PHE A 382 9.05 6.80 -4.93
CA PHE A 382 9.77 6.68 -3.66
C PHE A 382 10.46 8.01 -3.26
N ALA A 383 9.74 9.12 -3.43
CA ALA A 383 10.32 10.46 -3.38
C ALA A 383 10.74 10.93 -1.98
N GLU A 384 10.29 10.26 -0.92
CA GLU A 384 10.74 10.53 0.46
C GLU A 384 12.16 10.05 0.75
N SER A 385 12.70 9.14 -0.09
CA SER A 385 14.03 8.54 0.10
C SER A 385 14.90 8.65 -1.15
N ARG A 386 14.32 8.39 -2.33
CA ARG A 386 15.01 8.33 -3.63
C ARG A 386 14.26 9.13 -4.71
N PRO A 387 14.13 10.47 -4.57
CA PRO A 387 13.39 11.30 -5.52
C PRO A 387 14.06 11.37 -6.89
N VAL A 388 13.32 10.97 -7.93
CA VAL A 388 13.77 10.99 -9.33
C VAL A 388 13.69 12.38 -9.95
N TYR A 389 12.77 13.24 -9.48
CA TYR A 389 12.59 14.60 -10.01
C TYR A 389 13.88 15.44 -9.95
N ILE A 390 14.75 15.18 -8.98
CA ILE A 390 15.97 15.96 -8.73
C ILE A 390 16.96 15.83 -9.90
N TYR A 391 17.24 14.60 -10.35
CA TYR A 391 18.26 14.34 -11.37
C TYR A 391 17.70 14.24 -12.80
N THR A 392 16.39 14.42 -12.97
CA THR A 392 15.70 14.48 -14.26
C THR A 392 15.20 15.88 -14.61
N ALA A 393 15.65 16.89 -13.87
CA ALA A 393 15.24 18.28 -14.01
C ALA A 393 13.70 18.43 -14.01
N SER A 394 13.04 17.86 -13.00
CA SER A 394 11.58 17.76 -12.90
C SER A 394 10.97 17.00 -14.09
N PHE A 395 11.47 15.78 -14.34
CA PHE A 395 11.00 14.89 -15.41
C PHE A 395 10.95 15.56 -16.80
N HIS A 396 11.96 16.37 -17.14
CA HIS A 396 12.05 17.07 -18.42
C HIS A 396 10.80 17.91 -18.77
N GLY A 397 10.11 18.41 -17.75
CA GLY A 397 8.91 19.23 -17.90
C GLY A 397 7.59 18.45 -17.98
N GLN A 398 7.59 17.12 -17.83
CA GLN A 398 6.36 16.35 -17.63
C GLN A 398 5.81 16.58 -16.22
N PRO A 399 4.47 16.62 -16.03
CA PRO A 399 3.89 16.72 -14.71
C PRO A 399 4.21 15.49 -13.87
N PHE A 400 4.47 15.68 -12.57
CA PHE A 400 4.72 14.57 -11.66
C PHE A 400 3.98 14.72 -10.33
N ILE A 401 3.78 13.58 -9.66
CA ILE A 401 3.23 13.49 -8.31
C ILE A 401 4.35 13.01 -7.38
N TRP A 402 4.65 13.79 -6.35
CA TRP A 402 5.59 13.40 -5.31
C TRP A 402 4.94 12.34 -4.43
N CYS A 403 5.44 11.10 -4.43
CA CYS A 403 4.83 10.02 -3.67
C CYS A 403 5.68 9.59 -2.49
N MET A 404 5.00 9.25 -1.39
CA MET A 404 5.58 8.52 -0.27
C MET A 404 5.28 7.03 -0.45
N LEU A 405 6.32 6.22 -0.70
CA LEU A 405 6.17 4.75 -0.80
C LEU A 405 6.02 4.14 0.59
N HIS A 406 6.95 4.47 1.48
CA HIS A 406 7.04 4.04 2.87
C HIS A 406 7.17 2.53 3.07
N ASN A 407 6.12 1.77 2.76
CA ASN A 407 6.01 0.35 3.10
C ASN A 407 6.29 -0.56 1.91
N PHE A 408 7.10 -1.58 2.16
CA PHE A 408 7.35 -2.65 1.20
C PHE A 408 6.86 -4.01 1.74
N GLY A 409 6.26 -4.81 0.87
CA GLY A 409 5.73 -6.15 1.15
C GLY A 409 4.52 -6.20 2.07
N GLY A 410 3.98 -5.06 2.52
CA GLY A 410 3.01 -5.03 3.62
C GLY A 410 3.63 -5.40 4.96
N ASN A 411 4.95 -5.26 5.13
CA ASN A 411 5.66 -5.73 6.32
C ASN A 411 5.22 -4.95 7.56
N HIS A 412 5.01 -5.66 8.67
CA HIS A 412 4.90 -5.03 9.99
C HIS A 412 6.28 -4.60 10.49
N GLY A 413 6.33 -3.63 11.41
CA GLY A 413 7.55 -3.05 11.95
C GLY A 413 7.36 -1.55 12.16
N LEU A 414 7.86 -0.99 13.25
CA LEU A 414 7.81 0.46 13.42
C LEU A 414 8.90 1.11 12.56
N PHE A 415 8.48 1.89 11.57
CA PHE A 415 9.37 2.57 10.63
C PHE A 415 8.71 3.86 10.12
N GLY A 416 9.52 4.86 9.83
CA GLY A 416 9.12 6.07 9.10
C GLY A 416 10.28 7.03 8.89
N THR A 417 10.09 7.94 7.95
CA THR A 417 11.01 9.04 7.62
C THR A 417 10.26 10.37 7.75
N LEU A 418 9.56 10.58 8.88
CA LEU A 418 8.55 11.65 9.04
C LEU A 418 9.11 13.06 8.74
N GLU A 419 10.37 13.34 9.08
CA GLU A 419 10.98 14.63 8.73
C GLU A 419 11.14 14.80 7.21
N ALA A 420 11.63 13.78 6.51
CA ALA A 420 11.76 13.80 5.05
C ALA A 420 10.40 13.92 4.35
N VAL A 421 9.38 13.23 4.86
CA VAL A 421 8.00 13.33 4.37
C VAL A 421 7.43 14.73 4.62
N ASN A 422 7.64 15.30 5.81
CA ASN A 422 7.14 16.64 6.16
C ASN A 422 7.72 17.74 5.27
N GLN A 423 9.00 17.64 4.91
CA GLN A 423 9.70 18.65 4.10
C GLN A 423 9.62 18.39 2.58
N GLY A 424 9.48 17.13 2.18
CA GLY A 424 9.59 16.67 0.78
C GLY A 424 8.70 17.41 -0.22
N PRO A 425 7.37 17.44 -0.03
CA PRO A 425 6.45 18.14 -0.93
C PRO A 425 6.80 19.63 -1.12
N ARG A 426 7.23 20.32 -0.06
CA ARG A 426 7.66 21.73 -0.16
C ARG A 426 8.94 21.86 -0.96
N ALA A 427 9.92 21.00 -0.72
CA ALA A 427 11.18 20.99 -1.47
C ALA A 427 10.96 20.70 -2.97
N ALA A 428 10.08 19.74 -3.30
CA ALA A 428 9.71 19.42 -4.67
C ALA A 428 8.99 20.58 -5.37
N ARG A 429 8.09 21.29 -4.67
CA ARG A 429 7.39 22.46 -5.23
C ARG A 429 8.32 23.66 -5.48
N LEU A 430 9.29 23.87 -4.60
CA LEU A 430 10.28 24.96 -4.73
C LEU A 430 11.45 24.62 -5.68
N PHE A 431 11.50 23.39 -6.19
CA PHE A 431 12.55 22.98 -7.12
C PHE A 431 12.50 23.83 -8.41
N PRO A 432 13.65 24.22 -9.00
CA PRO A 432 13.68 25.04 -10.21
C PRO A 432 12.84 24.44 -11.34
N ASN A 433 11.89 25.23 -11.88
CA ASN A 433 10.95 24.80 -12.92
C ASN A 433 10.14 23.55 -12.55
N SER A 434 9.82 23.39 -11.26
CA SER A 434 9.02 22.25 -10.78
C SER A 434 7.72 22.11 -11.58
N THR A 435 7.45 20.87 -11.98
CA THR A 435 6.22 20.42 -12.62
C THR A 435 5.41 19.53 -11.68
N MET A 436 5.63 19.66 -10.37
CA MET A 436 4.86 18.97 -9.36
C MET A 436 3.39 19.41 -9.43
N VAL A 437 2.49 18.46 -9.65
CA VAL A 437 1.03 18.70 -9.71
C VAL A 437 0.29 18.06 -8.54
N GLY A 438 0.98 17.29 -7.69
CA GLY A 438 0.32 16.61 -6.59
C GLY A 438 1.24 15.86 -5.66
N THR A 439 0.63 15.28 -4.63
CA THR A 439 1.25 14.42 -3.63
C THR A 439 0.59 13.04 -3.64
N GLY A 440 1.30 11.98 -3.26
CA GLY A 440 0.77 10.61 -3.31
C GLY A 440 1.18 9.71 -2.15
N ILE A 441 0.35 8.70 -1.87
CA ILE A 441 0.60 7.63 -0.91
C ILE A 441 0.62 6.29 -1.68
N VAL A 442 1.78 5.63 -1.76
CA VAL A 442 1.96 4.46 -2.65
C VAL A 442 2.59 3.24 -1.94
N PRO A 443 2.06 2.83 -0.78
CA PRO A 443 2.59 1.69 -0.05
C PRO A 443 2.30 0.38 -0.76
N GLU A 444 3.26 -0.55 -0.75
CA GLU A 444 3.01 -1.88 -1.27
C GLU A 444 1.96 -2.64 -0.46
N GLY A 445 1.84 -2.39 0.84
CA GLY A 445 0.74 -2.89 1.66
C GLY A 445 0.33 -1.91 2.77
N ILE A 446 -0.93 -1.96 3.17
CA ILE A 446 -1.51 -1.05 4.18
C ILE A 446 -1.79 -1.77 5.51
N GLY A 447 -2.39 -1.08 6.48
CA GLY A 447 -2.71 -1.64 7.80
C GLY A 447 -1.51 -1.67 8.74
N GLN A 448 -0.58 -0.72 8.59
CA GLN A 448 0.59 -0.53 9.45
C GLN A 448 0.93 0.97 9.56
N ASN A 449 1.70 1.35 10.59
CA ASN A 449 2.28 2.69 10.78
C ASN A 449 1.34 3.87 10.46
N GLU A 450 0.09 3.83 10.96
CA GLU A 450 -0.97 4.77 10.59
C GLU A 450 -0.62 6.26 10.80
N VAL A 451 0.30 6.55 11.73
CA VAL A 451 0.84 7.89 11.95
C VAL A 451 1.50 8.47 10.70
N VAL A 452 2.17 7.65 9.89
CA VAL A 452 2.89 8.09 8.70
C VAL A 452 1.90 8.50 7.59
N TYR A 453 0.86 7.69 7.42
CA TYR A 453 -0.21 7.95 6.45
C TYR A 453 -1.08 9.14 6.85
N ALA A 454 -1.33 9.32 8.16
CA ALA A 454 -2.01 10.50 8.66
C ALA A 454 -1.23 11.77 8.30
N LEU A 455 0.08 11.83 8.55
CA LEU A 455 0.89 12.99 8.19
C LEU A 455 0.86 13.24 6.67
N MET A 456 1.08 12.21 5.86
CA MET A 456 1.17 12.37 4.41
C MET A 456 -0.17 12.81 3.79
N ALA A 457 -1.29 12.30 4.30
CA ALA A 457 -2.62 12.75 3.89
C ALA A 457 -2.87 14.22 4.24
N GLU A 458 -2.42 14.66 5.43
CA GLU A 458 -2.49 16.08 5.81
C GLU A 458 -1.69 16.99 4.88
N LEU A 459 -0.48 16.57 4.49
CA LEU A 459 0.36 17.32 3.53
C LEU A 459 -0.28 17.44 2.14
N GLY A 460 -1.27 16.61 1.83
CA GLY A 460 -2.12 16.75 0.65
C GLY A 460 -2.95 18.04 0.62
N TRP A 461 -3.22 18.66 1.77
CA TRP A 461 -3.98 19.91 1.88
C TRP A 461 -3.15 21.10 2.33
N ARG A 462 -2.07 20.85 3.08
CA ARG A 462 -1.25 21.93 3.64
C ARG A 462 -0.39 22.62 2.58
N LYS A 463 -0.24 23.94 2.73
CA LYS A 463 0.70 24.75 1.94
C LYS A 463 2.14 24.62 2.43
N ASP A 464 2.29 24.50 3.75
CA ASP A 464 3.56 24.41 4.45
C ASP A 464 3.65 23.13 5.29
N PRO A 465 4.88 22.64 5.55
CA PRO A 465 5.14 21.58 6.51
C PRO A 465 4.42 21.80 7.84
N VAL A 466 4.20 20.72 8.57
CA VAL A 466 3.83 20.81 9.98
C VAL A 466 5.01 21.44 10.72
N PRO A 467 4.81 22.58 11.43
CA PRO A 467 5.93 23.34 12.00
C PRO A 467 6.57 22.64 13.20
N ASP A 468 5.81 21.85 13.95
CA ASP A 468 6.28 21.07 15.10
C ASP A 468 5.69 19.66 15.05
N LEU A 469 6.51 18.70 14.62
CA LEU A 469 6.12 17.30 14.55
C LEU A 469 5.90 16.67 15.93
N ALA A 470 6.58 17.17 16.98
CA ALA A 470 6.39 16.65 18.34
C ALA A 470 5.01 17.07 18.90
N ALA A 471 4.60 18.31 18.68
CA ALA A 471 3.25 18.76 19.02
C ALA A 471 2.18 18.03 18.18
N TRP A 472 2.45 17.84 16.89
CA TRP A 472 1.54 17.13 15.99
C TRP A 472 1.34 15.67 16.38
N VAL A 473 2.42 14.92 16.68
CA VAL A 473 2.30 13.51 17.07
C VAL A 473 1.63 13.35 18.44
N SER A 474 1.83 14.32 19.35
CA SER A 474 1.12 14.35 20.63
C SER A 474 -0.39 14.51 20.39
N SER A 475 -0.77 15.43 19.50
CA SER A 475 -2.16 15.68 19.15
C SER A 475 -2.78 14.49 18.41
N PHE A 476 -2.02 13.82 17.54
CA PHE A 476 -2.41 12.56 16.91
C PHE A 476 -2.77 11.51 17.97
N ALA A 477 -1.89 11.27 18.94
CA ALA A 477 -2.15 10.30 20.00
C ALA A 477 -3.41 10.64 20.81
N SER A 478 -3.56 11.91 21.22
CA SER A 478 -4.69 12.36 22.04
C SER A 478 -6.02 12.24 21.31
N ARG A 479 -6.08 12.56 20.02
CA ARG A 479 -7.29 12.34 19.19
C ARG A 479 -7.58 10.86 19.00
N ARG A 480 -6.54 10.07 18.67
CA ARG A 480 -6.63 8.63 18.46
C ARG A 480 -7.22 7.90 19.66
N TYR A 481 -6.87 8.33 20.87
CA TYR A 481 -7.33 7.72 22.11
C TYR A 481 -8.58 8.39 22.68
N GLY A 482 -8.96 9.57 22.18
CA GLY A 482 -10.09 10.36 22.64
C GLY A 482 -9.84 11.10 23.95
N ILE A 483 -8.64 10.95 24.53
CA ILE A 483 -8.22 11.55 25.80
C ILE A 483 -6.72 11.90 25.66
N SER A 484 -6.34 13.09 26.11
CA SER A 484 -4.93 13.45 26.28
C SER A 484 -4.38 12.74 27.51
N GLN A 485 -3.34 11.93 27.29
CA GLN A 485 -2.64 11.23 28.36
C GLN A 485 -1.13 11.49 28.30
N PRO A 486 -0.53 12.16 29.30
CA PRO A 486 0.87 12.61 29.24
C PRO A 486 1.88 11.51 28.91
N GLU A 487 1.74 10.31 29.50
CA GLU A 487 2.66 9.20 29.23
C GLU A 487 2.51 8.68 27.80
N ALA A 488 1.29 8.61 27.27
CA ALA A 488 1.06 8.17 25.90
C ALA A 488 1.63 9.18 24.90
N GLU A 489 1.41 10.47 25.11
CA GLU A 489 2.02 11.52 24.28
C GLU A 489 3.56 11.49 24.36
N ALA A 490 4.13 11.30 25.55
CA ALA A 490 5.57 11.16 25.72
C ALA A 490 6.12 9.93 24.98
N ALA A 491 5.42 8.80 25.02
CA ALA A 491 5.78 7.61 24.24
C ALA A 491 5.79 7.89 22.73
N TRP A 492 4.78 8.58 22.21
CA TRP A 492 4.73 8.95 20.80
C TRP A 492 5.85 9.91 20.38
N ARG A 493 6.27 10.85 21.24
CA ARG A 493 7.46 11.68 20.99
C ARG A 493 8.75 10.87 20.95
N LEU A 494 8.87 9.83 21.77
CA LEU A 494 10.02 8.90 21.71
C LEU A 494 10.02 8.09 20.41
N LEU A 495 8.86 7.57 20.00
CA LEU A 495 8.73 6.85 18.74
C LEU A 495 9.01 7.77 17.53
N LEU A 496 8.53 9.02 17.58
CA LEU A 496 8.79 10.05 16.58
C LEU A 496 10.28 10.22 16.32
N ARG A 497 11.08 10.47 17.37
CA ARG A 497 12.52 10.73 17.21
C ARG A 497 13.37 9.49 16.94
N SER A 498 12.80 8.29 17.03
CA SER A 498 13.51 7.01 16.90
C SER A 498 13.05 6.25 15.65
N VAL A 499 12.12 5.31 15.80
CA VAL A 499 11.64 4.43 14.72
C VAL A 499 11.04 5.20 13.54
N TYR A 500 10.42 6.35 13.80
CA TYR A 500 9.77 7.18 12.76
C TYR A 500 10.64 8.31 12.20
N ASN A 501 11.92 8.37 12.57
CA ASN A 501 12.87 9.37 12.05
C ASN A 501 14.13 8.70 11.47
N CYS A 502 13.94 7.67 10.64
CA CYS A 502 15.04 7.19 9.82
C CYS A 502 15.51 8.33 8.90
N SER A 503 16.82 8.56 8.85
CA SER A 503 17.41 9.61 8.03
C SER A 503 18.56 9.07 7.18
N GLY A 504 18.73 9.64 5.98
CA GLY A 504 19.76 9.25 5.04
C GLY A 504 19.26 8.30 3.96
N GLU A 505 20.13 8.04 2.99
CA GLU A 505 19.78 7.40 1.72
C GLU A 505 19.44 5.91 1.80
N MET A 506 19.73 5.24 2.93
CA MET A 506 19.50 3.80 3.10
C MET A 506 18.17 3.47 3.80
N CYS A 507 17.31 4.46 4.06
CA CYS A 507 16.02 4.24 4.70
C CYS A 507 15.02 3.58 3.75
N SER A 508 14.54 2.40 4.15
CA SER A 508 13.51 1.62 3.45
C SER A 508 12.66 0.85 4.45
N GLY A 509 11.34 0.85 4.26
CA GLY A 509 10.37 0.15 5.13
C GLY A 509 10.32 -1.37 4.94
N HIS A 510 11.41 -2.00 4.50
CA HIS A 510 11.53 -3.46 4.51
C HIS A 510 11.92 -3.97 5.90
N ASN A 511 11.08 -4.80 6.52
CA ASN A 511 11.49 -5.49 7.74
C ASN A 511 12.51 -6.59 7.42
N ARG A 512 13.75 -6.38 7.86
CA ARG A 512 14.88 -7.33 7.73
C ARG A 512 15.39 -7.84 9.07
N SER A 513 14.60 -7.68 10.14
CA SER A 513 14.98 -8.14 11.47
C SER A 513 15.16 -9.67 11.51
N PRO A 514 16.00 -10.20 12.42
CA PRO A 514 16.15 -11.64 12.61
C PRO A 514 14.81 -12.36 12.78
N LEU A 515 13.84 -11.76 13.47
CA LEU A 515 12.54 -12.37 13.75
C LEU A 515 11.85 -12.94 12.50
N VAL A 516 11.87 -12.20 11.39
CA VAL A 516 11.14 -12.54 10.16
C VAL A 516 11.99 -13.19 9.08
N LYS A 517 13.33 -13.20 9.25
CA LYS A 517 14.26 -13.73 8.25
C LYS A 517 14.61 -15.18 8.50
N ARG A 518 15.02 -15.88 7.43
CA ARG A 518 15.66 -17.19 7.55
C ARG A 518 16.87 -17.10 8.49
N PRO A 519 16.95 -17.90 9.55
CA PRO A 519 18.10 -17.89 10.46
C PRO A 519 19.43 -18.14 9.75
N SER A 520 20.46 -17.43 10.18
CA SER A 520 21.84 -17.56 9.69
C SER A 520 22.79 -16.97 10.73
N LEU A 521 24.08 -17.33 10.67
CA LEU A 521 25.13 -16.68 11.47
C LEU A 521 25.47 -15.25 10.99
N GLN A 522 24.93 -14.80 9.85
CA GLN A 522 25.31 -13.55 9.18
C GLN A 522 24.17 -12.52 9.08
N ILE A 523 23.15 -12.62 9.94
CA ILE A 523 22.06 -11.62 9.96
C ILE A 523 22.58 -10.33 10.60
N SER A 524 22.32 -9.19 9.95
CA SER A 524 22.59 -7.87 10.51
C SER A 524 21.51 -7.50 11.53
N THR A 525 21.93 -7.02 12.70
CA THR A 525 21.04 -6.48 13.74
C THR A 525 21.13 -4.96 13.86
N THR A 526 21.80 -4.29 12.93
CA THR A 526 21.91 -2.84 12.91
C THR A 526 20.55 -2.19 12.67
N ILE A 527 20.28 -1.11 13.41
CA ILE A 527 19.06 -0.30 13.33
C ILE A 527 19.45 1.18 13.28
N TRP A 528 18.54 2.06 12.82
CA TRP A 528 18.78 3.50 12.63
C TRP A 528 18.48 4.35 13.88
N TYR A 529 18.17 3.72 15.01
CA TYR A 529 17.71 4.40 16.22
C TYR A 529 18.25 3.74 17.48
N ASN A 530 18.10 4.42 18.62
CA ASN A 530 18.46 3.85 19.92
C ASN A 530 17.33 2.95 20.46
N ARG A 531 17.60 1.65 20.68
CA ARG A 531 16.62 0.68 21.21
C ARG A 531 15.96 1.13 22.52
N SER A 532 16.67 1.89 23.34
CA SER A 532 16.12 2.37 24.62
C SER A 532 14.86 3.21 24.43
N ASP A 533 14.75 3.98 23.34
CA ASP A 533 13.57 4.80 23.08
C ASP A 533 12.31 3.95 22.84
N VAL A 534 12.45 2.80 22.18
CA VAL A 534 11.32 1.85 21.99
C VAL A 534 10.93 1.20 23.31
N PHE A 535 11.88 0.74 24.11
CA PHE A 535 11.58 0.13 25.41
C PHE A 535 10.96 1.14 26.39
N GLU A 536 11.39 2.41 26.35
CA GLU A 536 10.81 3.46 27.19
C GLU A 536 9.43 3.90 26.70
N ALA A 537 9.22 4.01 25.39
CA ALA A 537 7.90 4.24 24.81
C ALA A 537 6.91 3.12 25.21
N TRP A 538 7.35 1.87 25.16
CA TRP A 538 6.58 0.71 25.60
C TRP A 538 6.20 0.79 27.08
N ARG A 539 7.16 1.14 27.96
CA ARG A 539 6.90 1.36 29.39
C ARG A 539 5.87 2.45 29.62
N LEU A 540 5.98 3.57 28.92
CA LEU A 540 5.09 4.72 29.05
C LEU A 540 3.67 4.40 28.58
N LEU A 541 3.50 3.70 27.44
CA LEU A 541 2.18 3.23 26.99
C LEU A 541 1.56 2.25 27.99
N LEU A 542 2.33 1.32 28.55
CA LEU A 542 1.83 0.44 29.61
C LEU A 542 1.43 1.20 30.88
N THR A 543 2.14 2.29 31.20
CA THR A 543 1.79 3.16 32.34
C THR A 543 0.47 3.89 32.08
N ALA A 544 0.21 4.30 30.84
CA ALA A 544 -1.04 4.92 30.42
C ALA A 544 -2.23 3.94 30.34
N ALA A 545 -1.98 2.63 30.27
CA ALA A 545 -2.99 1.61 30.00
C ALA A 545 -4.25 1.68 30.87
N PRO A 546 -4.18 1.87 32.21
CA PRO A 546 -5.37 1.93 33.06
C PRO A 546 -6.42 2.95 32.59
N ASN A 547 -5.98 4.07 32.00
CA ASN A 547 -6.86 5.14 31.53
C ASN A 547 -7.33 4.96 30.07
N LEU A 548 -6.67 4.10 29.29
CA LEU A 548 -6.86 4.01 27.83
C LEU A 548 -7.36 2.64 27.33
N THR A 549 -7.53 1.65 28.22
CA THR A 549 -7.93 0.28 27.86
C THR A 549 -9.23 0.17 27.03
N VAL A 550 -10.16 1.12 27.20
CA VAL A 550 -11.43 1.16 26.45
C VAL A 550 -11.22 1.56 24.98
N SER A 551 -10.14 2.27 24.66
CA SER A 551 -9.83 2.65 23.28
C SER A 551 -9.26 1.46 22.50
N ALA A 552 -9.99 1.01 21.48
CA ALA A 552 -9.54 -0.04 20.56
C ALA A 552 -8.27 0.36 19.79
N ALA A 553 -8.08 1.66 19.54
CA ALA A 553 -6.87 2.19 18.91
C ALA A 553 -5.67 2.17 19.87
N PHE A 554 -5.88 2.46 21.15
CA PHE A 554 -4.83 2.28 22.17
C PHE A 554 -4.40 0.82 22.29
N ARG A 555 -5.35 -0.13 22.33
CA ARG A 555 -5.03 -1.56 22.37
C ARG A 555 -4.21 -2.00 21.15
N TYR A 556 -4.52 -1.47 19.97
CA TYR A 556 -3.75 -1.71 18.75
C TYR A 556 -2.31 -1.22 18.89
N ASP A 557 -2.12 0.05 19.28
CA ASP A 557 -0.78 0.64 19.36
C ASP A 557 0.06 0.00 20.48
N LEU A 558 -0.57 -0.33 21.61
CA LEU A 558 0.10 -1.06 22.69
C LEU A 558 0.57 -2.44 22.22
N LEU A 559 -0.25 -3.15 21.46
CA LEU A 559 0.12 -4.43 20.85
C LEU A 559 1.28 -4.25 19.87
N ASP A 560 1.20 -3.29 18.95
CA ASP A 560 2.24 -3.08 17.93
C ASP A 560 3.58 -2.63 18.53
N VAL A 561 3.56 -1.77 19.55
CA VAL A 561 4.77 -1.37 20.30
C VAL A 561 5.33 -2.54 21.12
N THR A 562 4.47 -3.36 21.74
CA THR A 562 4.92 -4.57 22.44
C THR A 562 5.55 -5.58 21.46
N ARG A 563 4.93 -5.79 20.29
CA ARG A 563 5.46 -6.60 19.19
C ARG A 563 6.82 -6.07 18.74
N GLN A 564 6.97 -4.74 18.58
CA GLN A 564 8.26 -4.13 18.25
C GLN A 564 9.31 -4.40 19.34
N ALA A 565 8.95 -4.27 20.62
CA ALA A 565 9.88 -4.57 21.71
C ALA A 565 10.34 -6.03 21.69
N VAL A 566 9.46 -6.99 21.38
CA VAL A 566 9.84 -8.41 21.23
C VAL A 566 10.74 -8.62 20.00
N GLN A 567 10.53 -7.90 18.90
CA GLN A 567 11.44 -7.93 17.74
C GLN A 567 12.86 -7.46 18.13
N GLU A 568 12.97 -6.41 18.94
CA GLU A 568 14.28 -5.95 19.45
C GLU A 568 14.92 -6.98 20.37
N LEU A 569 14.15 -7.60 21.28
CA LEU A 569 14.63 -8.65 22.17
C LEU A 569 15.11 -9.90 21.40
N VAL A 570 14.41 -10.31 20.35
CA VAL A 570 14.83 -11.41 19.48
C VAL A 570 16.17 -11.10 18.80
N SER A 571 16.39 -9.84 18.40
CA SER A 571 17.68 -9.40 17.84
C SER A 571 18.80 -9.45 18.87
N LEU A 572 18.54 -9.04 20.12
CA LEU A 572 19.51 -9.12 21.22
C LEU A 572 19.85 -10.57 21.59
N CYS A 573 18.86 -11.45 21.75
CA CYS A 573 19.09 -12.86 22.03
C CYS A 573 19.81 -13.58 20.87
N TYR A 574 19.54 -13.17 19.63
CA TYR A 574 20.28 -13.68 18.46
C TYR A 574 21.78 -13.32 18.54
N GLU A 575 22.12 -12.08 18.90
CA GLU A 575 23.51 -11.64 19.05
C GLU A 575 24.24 -12.41 20.15
N GLU A 576 23.58 -12.65 21.27
CA GLU A 576 24.11 -13.47 22.36
C GLU A 576 24.32 -14.93 21.94
N ALA A 577 23.31 -15.54 21.31
CA ALA A 577 23.40 -16.92 20.81
C ALA A 577 24.51 -17.07 19.77
N ARG A 578 24.62 -16.11 18.83
CA ARG A 578 25.69 -16.08 17.82
C ARG A 578 27.06 -15.97 18.48
N THR A 579 27.22 -15.04 19.43
CA THR A 579 28.49 -14.84 20.14
C THR A 579 28.88 -16.09 20.93
N ALA A 580 27.94 -16.68 21.66
CA ALA A 580 28.16 -17.91 22.42
C ALA A 580 28.58 -19.08 21.51
N PHE A 581 27.91 -19.25 20.36
CA PHE A 581 28.29 -20.26 19.38
C PHE A 581 29.73 -20.04 18.86
N LEU A 582 30.08 -18.82 18.46
CA LEU A 582 31.41 -18.49 17.95
C LEU A 582 32.51 -18.67 19.01
N LYS A 583 32.20 -18.38 20.28
CA LYS A 583 33.09 -18.60 21.43
C LYS A 583 33.07 -20.03 21.97
N LYS A 584 32.25 -20.91 21.40
CA LYS A 584 32.08 -22.31 21.82
C LYS A 584 31.53 -22.48 23.24
N GLU A 585 30.69 -21.55 23.68
CA GLU A 585 30.05 -21.52 25.01
C GLU A 585 28.66 -22.16 24.98
N LEU A 586 28.60 -23.49 25.15
CA LEU A 586 27.37 -24.28 24.97
C LEU A 586 26.23 -23.85 25.92
N ASP A 587 26.53 -23.60 27.19
CA ASP A 587 25.52 -23.20 28.17
C ASP A 587 24.87 -21.86 27.83
N LEU A 588 25.65 -20.90 27.32
CA LEU A 588 25.15 -19.59 26.92
C LEU A 588 24.35 -19.68 25.62
N LEU A 589 24.78 -20.51 24.67
CA LEU A 589 24.01 -20.79 23.46
C LEU A 589 22.64 -21.39 23.78
N LEU A 590 22.61 -22.39 24.67
CA LEU A 590 21.36 -23.03 25.10
C LEU A 590 20.41 -22.04 25.79
N ARG A 591 20.94 -21.14 26.64
CA ARG A 591 20.15 -20.12 27.33
C ARG A 591 19.57 -19.09 26.36
N ALA A 592 20.42 -18.44 25.57
CA ALA A 592 20.01 -17.38 24.64
C ALA A 592 19.11 -17.93 23.51
N GLY A 593 19.50 -19.06 22.91
CA GLY A 593 18.72 -19.74 21.88
C GLY A 593 17.38 -20.27 22.41
N GLY A 594 17.38 -20.84 23.61
CA GLY A 594 16.16 -21.33 24.25
C GLY A 594 15.20 -20.21 24.65
N LEU A 595 15.71 -19.07 25.09
CA LEU A 595 14.94 -17.86 25.36
C LEU A 595 14.27 -17.33 24.09
N LEU A 596 15.03 -17.23 22.98
CA LEU A 596 14.51 -16.80 21.69
C LEU A 596 13.41 -17.74 21.18
N ALA A 597 13.74 -19.01 20.94
CA ALA A 597 12.87 -19.93 20.22
C ALA A 597 11.69 -20.44 21.05
N TYR A 598 11.88 -20.64 22.36
CA TYR A 598 10.90 -21.35 23.20
C TYR A 598 10.24 -20.48 24.27
N LYS A 599 10.58 -19.18 24.34
CA LYS A 599 9.95 -18.25 25.28
C LYS A 599 9.47 -16.96 24.60
N LEU A 600 10.35 -16.25 23.88
CA LEU A 600 9.99 -14.97 23.23
C LEU A 600 9.03 -15.18 22.05
N LEU A 601 9.33 -16.08 21.10
CA LEU A 601 8.43 -16.31 19.96
C LEU A 601 7.05 -16.86 20.35
N PRO A 602 6.92 -17.83 21.30
CA PRO A 602 5.61 -18.22 21.80
C PRO A 602 4.84 -17.08 22.49
N ALA A 603 5.53 -16.26 23.29
CA ALA A 603 4.89 -15.11 23.95
C ALA A 603 4.42 -14.06 22.94
N LEU A 604 5.16 -13.88 21.84
CA LEU A 604 4.75 -13.03 20.74
C LEU A 604 3.49 -13.56 20.06
N ASP A 605 3.46 -14.85 19.71
CA ASP A 605 2.29 -15.46 19.07
C ASP A 605 1.03 -15.34 19.94
N GLU A 606 1.16 -15.55 21.25
CA GLU A 606 0.06 -15.38 22.22
C GLU A 606 -0.41 -13.92 22.32
N LEU A 607 0.52 -12.95 22.36
CA LEU A 607 0.18 -11.52 22.33
C LEU A 607 -0.59 -11.15 21.06
N LEU A 608 -0.06 -11.53 19.90
CA LEU A 608 -0.69 -11.26 18.59
C LEU A 608 -2.07 -11.90 18.51
N ALA A 609 -2.25 -13.07 19.14
CA ALA A 609 -3.53 -13.79 19.15
C ALA A 609 -4.66 -13.04 19.89
N SER A 610 -4.32 -12.03 20.70
CA SER A 610 -5.30 -11.27 21.50
C SER A 610 -6.07 -10.20 20.73
N ASP A 611 -5.76 -9.99 19.45
CA ASP A 611 -6.43 -8.98 18.62
C ASP A 611 -6.67 -9.47 17.20
N SER A 612 -7.91 -9.36 16.72
CA SER A 612 -8.34 -9.81 15.38
C SER A 612 -7.52 -9.23 14.22
N ARG A 613 -6.91 -8.06 14.42
CA ARG A 613 -6.10 -7.34 13.42
C ARG A 613 -4.71 -7.94 13.22
N PHE A 614 -4.28 -8.85 14.12
CA PHE A 614 -2.97 -9.51 14.08
C PHE A 614 -3.06 -11.03 13.94
N LEU A 615 -4.17 -11.56 13.39
CA LEU A 615 -4.36 -13.00 13.19
C LEU A 615 -4.15 -13.40 11.73
N LEU A 616 -3.36 -14.46 11.50
CA LEU A 616 -3.29 -15.10 10.19
C LEU A 616 -4.67 -15.63 9.77
N GLY A 617 -5.46 -16.13 10.72
CA GLY A 617 -6.80 -16.65 10.44
C GLY A 617 -7.77 -15.60 9.90
N THR A 618 -7.66 -14.33 10.29
CA THR A 618 -8.47 -13.24 9.72
C THR A 618 -8.20 -13.08 8.22
N TRP A 619 -6.92 -13.07 7.81
CA TRP A 619 -6.54 -12.97 6.40
C TRP A 619 -6.96 -14.20 5.58
N LEU A 620 -6.77 -15.40 6.14
CA LEU A 620 -7.16 -16.63 5.47
C LEU A 620 -8.68 -16.77 5.36
N ASP A 621 -9.45 -16.41 6.39
CA ASP A 621 -10.92 -16.46 6.31
C ASP A 621 -11.48 -15.45 5.30
N GLN A 622 -10.83 -14.30 5.08
CA GLN A 622 -11.16 -13.41 3.95
C GLN A 622 -10.95 -14.11 2.61
N ALA A 623 -9.80 -14.77 2.42
CA ALA A 623 -9.52 -15.55 1.20
C ALA A 623 -10.60 -16.62 0.97
N ARG A 624 -11.03 -17.31 2.03
CA ARG A 624 -12.12 -18.30 1.95
C ARG A 624 -13.48 -17.69 1.64
N ALA A 625 -13.79 -16.50 2.16
CA ALA A 625 -15.06 -15.82 1.90
C ALA A 625 -15.21 -15.40 0.42
N VAL A 626 -14.07 -15.14 -0.26
CA VAL A 626 -14.03 -14.90 -1.70
C VAL A 626 -14.19 -16.19 -2.51
N ALA A 627 -13.92 -17.36 -1.95
CA ALA A 627 -14.15 -18.63 -2.65
C ALA A 627 -15.65 -18.99 -2.75
N VAL A 628 -16.02 -19.81 -3.74
CA VAL A 628 -17.39 -20.37 -3.85
C VAL A 628 -17.46 -21.88 -3.55
N SER A 629 -16.32 -22.51 -3.26
CA SER A 629 -16.22 -23.92 -2.88
C SER A 629 -15.07 -24.17 -1.91
N GLU A 630 -15.07 -25.31 -1.23
CA GLU A 630 -13.98 -25.70 -0.33
C GLU A 630 -12.64 -25.87 -1.06
N ALA A 631 -12.66 -26.40 -2.28
CA ALA A 631 -11.44 -26.58 -3.08
C ALA A 631 -10.83 -25.22 -3.46
N GLU A 632 -11.67 -24.28 -3.89
CA GLU A 632 -11.25 -22.91 -4.20
C GLU A 632 -10.78 -22.16 -2.96
N ALA A 633 -11.43 -22.37 -1.80
CA ALA A 633 -11.00 -21.81 -0.53
C ALA A 633 -9.60 -22.30 -0.13
N GLN A 634 -9.32 -23.60 -0.28
CA GLN A 634 -7.99 -24.16 -0.03
C GLN A 634 -6.93 -23.58 -0.98
N PHE A 635 -7.28 -23.40 -2.25
CA PHE A 635 -6.42 -22.79 -3.26
C PHE A 635 -6.07 -21.32 -2.94
N TYR A 636 -7.05 -20.51 -2.51
CA TYR A 636 -6.84 -19.11 -2.12
C TYR A 636 -6.06 -18.97 -0.81
N GLU A 637 -6.29 -19.86 0.17
CA GLU A 637 -5.45 -19.90 1.36
C GLU A 637 -4.00 -20.26 1.02
N GLN A 638 -3.77 -21.22 0.12
CA GLN A 638 -2.42 -21.61 -0.30
C GLN A 638 -1.71 -20.45 -1.03
N ASN A 639 -2.42 -19.74 -1.92
CA ASN A 639 -1.93 -18.49 -2.53
C ASN A 639 -1.48 -17.48 -1.46
N SER A 640 -2.32 -17.28 -0.43
CA SER A 640 -2.01 -16.40 0.70
C SER A 640 -0.76 -16.84 1.47
N ARG A 641 -0.65 -18.13 1.80
CA ARG A 641 0.52 -18.65 2.54
C ARG A 641 1.80 -18.51 1.73
N TYR A 642 1.78 -18.78 0.42
CA TYR A 642 2.93 -18.55 -0.45
C TYR A 642 3.34 -17.07 -0.42
N GLN A 643 2.40 -16.15 -0.66
CA GLN A 643 2.68 -14.72 -0.73
C GLN A 643 3.40 -14.21 0.53
N LEU A 644 2.96 -14.63 1.73
CA LEU A 644 3.54 -14.18 3.00
C LEU A 644 4.92 -14.79 3.33
N THR A 645 5.34 -15.85 2.63
CA THR A 645 6.50 -16.68 3.02
C THR A 645 7.46 -16.93 1.85
N LEU A 646 7.32 -18.05 1.14
CA LEU A 646 8.22 -18.46 0.07
C LEU A 646 8.12 -17.58 -1.18
N TRP A 647 6.97 -16.92 -1.35
CA TRP A 647 6.56 -16.09 -2.49
C TRP A 647 6.43 -16.87 -3.80
N GLY A 648 7.48 -17.59 -4.20
CA GLY A 648 7.52 -18.55 -5.31
C GLY A 648 7.77 -19.99 -4.87
N PRO A 649 7.76 -20.95 -5.80
CA PRO A 649 7.85 -22.37 -5.51
C PRO A 649 9.19 -22.76 -4.87
N GLY A 650 10.28 -22.06 -5.21
CA GLY A 650 11.63 -22.32 -4.71
C GLY A 650 12.06 -21.40 -3.57
N GLY A 651 11.15 -20.66 -2.95
CA GLY A 651 11.54 -19.57 -2.03
C GLY A 651 12.12 -18.38 -2.78
N ASN A 652 11.60 -18.11 -3.98
CA ASN A 652 12.15 -17.17 -4.96
C ASN A 652 12.37 -15.75 -4.41
N ILE A 653 11.43 -15.25 -3.60
CA ILE A 653 11.53 -13.94 -2.94
C ILE A 653 11.21 -14.11 -1.45
N LEU A 654 11.96 -15.03 -0.83
CA LEU A 654 11.73 -15.49 0.54
C LEU A 654 11.58 -14.36 1.56
N ASP A 655 10.49 -14.43 2.31
CA ASP A 655 10.12 -13.52 3.40
C ASP A 655 9.99 -12.05 2.96
N TYR A 656 9.78 -11.77 1.66
CA TYR A 656 9.63 -10.40 1.18
C TYR A 656 8.42 -9.68 1.79
N ALA A 657 7.27 -10.37 1.74
CA ALA A 657 6.00 -9.92 2.30
C ALA A 657 5.72 -10.54 3.67
N ASN A 658 6.77 -10.68 4.48
CA ASN A 658 6.67 -11.16 5.85
C ASN A 658 5.62 -10.39 6.66
N LYS A 659 5.01 -11.08 7.63
CA LYS A 659 4.05 -10.46 8.56
C LYS A 659 4.34 -10.94 9.96
N GLN A 660 3.88 -10.21 10.97
CA GLN A 660 3.98 -10.64 12.37
C GLN A 660 2.56 -10.88 12.86
N LEU A 661 2.04 -12.05 12.50
CA LEU A 661 0.67 -12.48 12.80
C LEU A 661 0.69 -13.75 13.66
N ALA A 662 -0.28 -13.86 14.55
CA ALA A 662 -0.54 -15.09 15.30
C ALA A 662 -0.82 -16.26 14.35
N GLY A 663 -0.27 -17.42 14.67
CA GLY A 663 -0.26 -18.60 13.80
C GLY A 663 0.90 -18.60 12.82
N LEU A 664 1.22 -17.48 12.17
CA LEU A 664 2.41 -17.38 11.31
C LEU A 664 3.69 -17.41 12.15
N VAL A 665 3.72 -16.72 13.30
CA VAL A 665 4.85 -16.78 14.23
C VAL A 665 5.07 -18.20 14.75
N SER A 666 4.04 -18.83 15.32
CA SER A 666 4.18 -20.17 15.91
C SER A 666 4.41 -21.29 14.89
N ASN A 667 3.95 -21.18 13.64
CA ASN A 667 3.99 -22.28 12.67
C ASN A 667 4.95 -22.05 11.49
N TYR A 668 5.55 -20.87 11.34
CA TYR A 668 6.55 -20.58 10.31
C TYR A 668 7.85 -20.04 10.91
N TYR A 669 7.83 -18.92 11.64
CA TYR A 669 9.08 -18.33 12.18
C TYR A 669 9.69 -19.16 13.32
N GLN A 670 8.88 -19.58 14.28
CA GLN A 670 9.35 -20.33 15.45
C GLN A 670 10.00 -21.67 15.06
N PRO A 671 9.44 -22.51 14.17
CA PRO A 671 10.09 -23.76 13.76
C PRO A 671 11.46 -23.54 13.09
N ARG A 672 11.61 -22.47 12.29
CA ARG A 672 12.90 -22.12 11.65
C ARG A 672 13.97 -21.80 12.70
N TRP A 673 13.61 -20.98 13.70
CA TRP A 673 14.49 -20.62 14.79
C TRP A 673 14.81 -21.81 15.70
N GLY A 674 13.84 -22.68 15.99
CA GLY A 674 14.05 -23.93 16.72
C GLY A 674 15.09 -24.83 16.05
N LEU A 675 14.89 -25.13 14.75
CA LEU A 675 15.83 -25.93 13.97
C LEU A 675 17.23 -25.30 13.95
N PHE A 676 17.33 -23.98 13.80
CA PHE A 676 18.62 -23.29 13.78
C PHE A 676 19.37 -23.47 15.12
N MET A 677 18.70 -23.24 16.25
CA MET A 677 19.31 -23.39 17.57
C MET A 677 19.70 -24.83 17.87
N GLU A 678 18.89 -25.80 17.46
CA GLU A 678 19.23 -27.23 17.56
C GLU A 678 20.46 -27.58 16.73
N THR A 679 20.54 -27.07 15.49
CA THR A 679 21.67 -27.30 14.58
C THR A 679 22.96 -26.70 15.14
N LEU A 680 22.93 -25.47 15.66
CA LEU A 680 24.10 -24.85 16.31
C LEU A 680 24.54 -25.60 17.56
N THR A 681 23.59 -26.02 18.39
CA THR A 681 23.86 -26.78 19.61
C THR A 681 24.51 -28.13 19.28
N HIS A 682 23.98 -28.84 18.28
CA HIS A 682 24.52 -30.12 17.83
C HIS A 682 25.91 -29.98 17.22
N SER A 683 26.11 -28.97 16.36
CA SER A 683 27.41 -28.59 15.81
C SER A 683 28.44 -28.40 16.91
N LEU A 684 28.10 -27.62 17.95
CA LEU A 684 29.01 -27.35 19.06
C LEU A 684 29.27 -28.58 19.94
N ALA A 685 28.22 -29.34 20.28
CA ALA A 685 28.33 -30.53 21.13
C ALA A 685 29.13 -31.66 20.49
N ARG A 686 29.11 -31.78 19.15
CA ARG A 686 29.86 -32.81 18.41
C ARG A 686 31.19 -32.32 17.85
N GLY A 687 31.49 -31.03 17.95
CA GLY A 687 32.70 -30.43 17.36
C GLY A 687 32.69 -30.42 15.83
N ILE A 688 31.50 -30.41 15.19
CA ILE A 688 31.33 -30.37 13.74
C ILE A 688 30.99 -28.93 13.34
N PRO A 689 31.63 -28.32 12.32
CA PRO A 689 31.29 -26.98 11.87
C PRO A 689 29.82 -26.84 11.43
N PHE A 690 29.21 -25.68 11.69
CA PHE A 690 27.90 -25.35 11.14
C PHE A 690 28.03 -25.02 9.64
N GLU A 691 27.26 -25.70 8.80
CA GLU A 691 27.19 -25.43 7.36
C GLU A 691 25.83 -24.82 7.00
N GLN A 692 25.85 -23.55 6.58
CA GLN A 692 24.64 -22.78 6.24
C GLN A 692 23.82 -23.45 5.13
N HIS A 693 24.48 -24.02 4.12
CA HIS A 693 23.81 -24.68 2.99
C HIS A 693 23.03 -25.94 3.43
N GLU A 694 23.57 -26.74 4.35
CA GLU A 694 22.87 -27.91 4.88
C GLU A 694 21.70 -27.50 5.78
N PHE A 695 21.85 -26.44 6.57
CA PHE A 695 20.71 -25.86 7.30
C PHE A 695 19.60 -25.38 6.36
N GLU A 696 19.96 -24.70 5.26
CA GLU A 696 19.01 -24.22 4.26
C GLU A 696 18.22 -25.36 3.59
N LYS A 697 18.88 -26.49 3.30
CA LYS A 697 18.20 -27.70 2.82
C LYS A 697 17.22 -28.27 3.84
N ASN A 698 17.53 -28.17 5.12
CA ASN A 698 16.70 -28.73 6.20
C ASN A 698 15.55 -27.81 6.60
N VAL A 699 15.74 -26.49 6.53
CA VAL A 699 14.71 -25.51 6.90
C VAL A 699 13.67 -25.31 5.79
N PHE A 700 14.06 -25.44 4.52
CA PHE A 700 13.14 -25.26 3.39
C PHE A 700 11.92 -26.20 3.42
N PRO A 701 12.05 -27.51 3.74
CA PRO A 701 10.90 -28.39 3.96
C PRO A 701 9.94 -27.92 5.06
N LEU A 702 10.43 -27.27 6.13
CA LEU A 702 9.57 -26.69 7.17
C LEU A 702 8.78 -25.50 6.62
N GLU A 703 9.45 -24.63 5.87
CA GLU A 703 8.83 -23.47 5.22
C GLU A 703 7.78 -23.92 4.19
N GLN A 704 8.08 -24.94 3.39
CA GLN A 704 7.16 -25.52 2.43
C GLN A 704 5.98 -26.23 3.12
N ALA A 705 6.23 -26.97 4.20
CA ALA A 705 5.19 -27.62 4.99
C ALA A 705 4.20 -26.62 5.60
N PHE A 706 4.65 -25.43 5.99
CA PHE A 706 3.76 -24.34 6.40
C PHE A 706 2.80 -23.94 5.27
N VAL A 707 3.30 -23.82 4.04
CA VAL A 707 2.52 -23.35 2.90
C VAL A 707 1.49 -24.38 2.44
N ILE A 708 1.89 -25.64 2.33
CA ILE A 708 1.04 -26.71 1.77
C ILE A 708 0.10 -27.36 2.80
N ASN A 709 0.25 -27.04 4.10
CA ASN A 709 -0.67 -27.58 5.08
C ASN A 709 -2.09 -27.01 4.87
N LYS A 710 -3.08 -27.80 5.28
CA LYS A 710 -4.50 -27.42 5.29
C LYS A 710 -4.96 -26.97 6.68
N LYS A 711 -4.03 -26.49 7.52
CA LYS A 711 -4.33 -26.08 8.88
C LYS A 711 -5.17 -24.81 8.84
N ARG A 712 -6.32 -24.85 9.51
CA ARG A 712 -7.15 -23.67 9.78
C ARG A 712 -6.60 -22.93 10.99
N TYR A 713 -6.62 -21.61 10.90
CA TYR A 713 -6.13 -20.71 11.94
C TYR A 713 -7.30 -19.94 12.54
N PRO A 714 -7.30 -19.65 13.86
CA PRO A 714 -8.36 -18.88 14.49
C PRO A 714 -8.47 -17.46 13.90
N SER A 715 -9.69 -17.02 13.64
CA SER A 715 -10.04 -15.64 13.23
C SER A 715 -10.68 -14.82 14.36
N GLN A 716 -10.82 -15.43 15.54
CA GLN A 716 -11.30 -14.75 16.75
C GLN A 716 -10.15 -14.54 17.74
N PRO A 717 -10.08 -13.37 18.39
CA PRO A 717 -9.02 -13.09 19.34
C PRO A 717 -9.14 -13.95 20.61
N GLN A 718 -8.01 -14.27 21.22
CA GLN A 718 -7.91 -15.02 22.47
C GLN A 718 -6.94 -14.33 23.45
N GLY A 719 -7.38 -14.18 24.70
CA GLY A 719 -6.60 -13.52 25.76
C GLY A 719 -6.84 -12.01 25.83
N ASP A 720 -6.22 -11.36 26.80
CA ASP A 720 -6.27 -9.89 26.95
C ASP A 720 -4.91 -9.26 26.59
N THR A 721 -4.93 -8.37 25.61
CA THR A 721 -3.76 -7.67 25.08
C THR A 721 -2.99 -6.92 26.15
N VAL A 722 -3.67 -6.23 27.07
CA VAL A 722 -3.02 -5.38 28.09
C VAL A 722 -2.32 -6.26 29.12
N ASP A 723 -3.00 -7.31 29.60
CA ASP A 723 -2.43 -8.28 30.53
C ASP A 723 -1.23 -9.02 29.94
N LEU A 724 -1.32 -9.46 28.68
CA LEU A 724 -0.22 -10.14 27.99
C LEU A 724 0.98 -9.20 27.77
N ALA A 725 0.74 -7.98 27.29
CA ALA A 725 1.79 -6.97 27.13
C ALA A 725 2.49 -6.67 28.46
N LYS A 726 1.74 -6.55 29.56
CA LYS A 726 2.28 -6.34 30.90
C LYS A 726 3.11 -7.54 31.39
N LYS A 727 2.65 -8.78 31.16
CA LYS A 727 3.41 -10.01 31.51
C LYS A 727 4.75 -10.07 30.77
N ILE A 728 4.75 -9.77 29.47
CA ILE A 728 5.96 -9.72 28.64
C ILE A 728 6.89 -8.63 29.17
N PHE A 729 6.38 -7.42 29.46
CA PHE A 729 7.17 -6.32 30.00
C PHE A 729 7.84 -6.67 31.33
N LEU A 730 7.08 -7.20 32.30
CA LEU A 730 7.63 -7.54 33.62
C LEU A 730 8.71 -8.61 33.54
N LYS A 731 8.62 -9.52 32.57
CA LYS A 731 9.54 -10.63 32.40
C LYS A 731 10.80 -10.28 31.62
N TYR A 732 10.68 -9.45 30.59
CA TYR A 732 11.75 -9.23 29.61
C TYR A 732 12.20 -7.76 29.50
N ARG A 733 11.68 -6.86 30.33
CA ARG A 733 12.18 -5.47 30.31
C ARG A 733 13.71 -5.48 30.52
N PRO A 734 14.45 -4.69 29.72
CA PRO A 734 15.87 -4.46 29.98
C PRO A 734 16.09 -4.05 31.45
N GLN A 735 16.91 -4.79 32.19
CA GLN A 735 17.45 -4.30 33.46
C GLN A 735 18.85 -3.73 33.16
N ALA A 736 19.18 -2.56 33.70
CA ALA A 736 20.48 -1.96 33.48
C ALA A 736 21.60 -2.94 33.87
N GLY A 737 22.33 -3.48 32.89
CA GLY A 737 23.47 -4.36 33.09
C GLY A 737 23.21 -5.88 33.11
N SER A 738 21.98 -6.35 32.88
CA SER A 738 21.71 -7.79 32.68
C SER A 738 20.63 -8.01 31.62
N TRP A 739 20.99 -8.74 30.58
CA TRP A 739 20.10 -9.20 29.51
C TRP A 739 19.74 -10.67 29.72
#